data_AF-A0A6G1AT99-F1
#
_entry.id   AF-A0A6G1AT99-F1
#
_cell.length_a   1.000
_cell.length_b   1.000
_cell.length_c   1.000
_cell.angle_alpha   90.00
_cell.angle_beta   90.00
_cell.angle_gamma   90.00
#
_symmetry.space_group_name_H-M   'P 1'
#
loop_
_entity.id
_entity.type
_entity.pdbx_description
1 polymer ?
#
loop_
_entity_poly.entity_id
_entity_poly.type
_entity_poly.pdbx_seq_one_letter_code
_entity_poly.pdbx_strand_id
1 'polypeptide(L)'
;MIPVTELRYFADTQPAYRILKPWWDVFTDYISIVMLMIAVFGGTLQVTQDKMICLPCKWVTRDSCNDSFRGWAAPGPEPPYPNSTVLPTPGAGPTGIRYDLDRHQYNYVDAVCYENRLHWFAKYFPYLVLLHTLIFLACSNFWFKFPRTSSKLEHFVSILLKCFDSPWTTRALSETVVEESDPKPAFSKMNGSMDKKSSTVSEDVEATVPMLQRTKSRIEQGIVDRSETGVLDKKEGEQAKALFEKVKKFRTHVEEGDIVYRLYMRQTIIKVVKFILIICYTVYYVHNIKFDVDCTVDIESLTGYRTYRCAHPLATLFKILASFYISLVIFYGLICMYTLWWMLRRSLKKYSFESIREESSYSDIPDVKNDFAFMLHLIDQYDPLYSKRFAVFLSEVSENKLRQLNLNNEWTLDKLRQRLTKNAQDKLELHLFMLSGIPDTVFDLVELEVLKLELIPDVTIPPSIAQLTGLKELWLYHTAAKIEAPALAFLRENLRALHIKFTDIKEIPLWIYSLKTLEELHLTGNLSAENNRYIVIDGLRELKRLKVLRLKSNLSKLPQVVTDVGVHLQKLSINNEGTKLIVLNSLKKMVNLTELELIRCDLERIPHSIFSLHNLQEIDLKDNNLKTIEEIISFQHLHRLTCLKLWYNHIAYIPIQIGNLTNLERLYLNRNKIEKIPTQLFYCRKLRYLDLSHNNLTFLPADIGLLQNLQNLAVTANRIEALPPELFQCRKLRALHLGNNVLQSLPSRVGELTNLTQIELRGNRLECLPVELGECPLLKRSGLVVEEDLFSTLPPEVKERL
;
A
#
# COMPACT_ATOMS: atom_id res chain seq x y z
N MET A 1 31.73 -5.14 -53.64
CA MET A 1 30.65 -6.12 -53.44
C MET A 1 30.29 -6.07 -51.96
N ILE A 2 29.10 -5.59 -51.60
CA ILE A 2 28.71 -5.46 -50.18
C ILE A 2 28.13 -6.81 -49.75
N PRO A 3 28.72 -7.54 -48.80
CA PRO A 3 28.18 -8.80 -48.36
C PRO A 3 26.87 -8.56 -47.60
N VAL A 4 25.87 -9.41 -47.84
CA VAL A 4 24.54 -9.33 -47.19
C VAL A 4 24.65 -9.37 -45.65
N THR A 5 25.74 -9.94 -45.12
CA THR A 5 26.06 -10.00 -43.69
C THR A 5 26.30 -8.62 -43.06
N GLU A 6 26.92 -7.66 -43.77
CA GLU A 6 27.14 -6.31 -43.24
C GLU A 6 25.82 -5.51 -43.17
N LEU A 7 24.90 -5.76 -44.09
CA LEU A 7 23.57 -5.14 -44.08
C LEU A 7 22.63 -5.77 -43.03
N ARG A 8 22.98 -6.95 -42.51
CA ARG A 8 22.23 -7.64 -41.44
C ARG A 8 22.36 -6.93 -40.08
N TYR A 9 23.40 -6.12 -39.89
CA TYR A 9 23.59 -5.30 -38.69
C TYR A 9 22.44 -4.31 -38.45
N PHE A 10 21.75 -3.87 -39.51
CA PHE A 10 20.58 -3.02 -39.40
C PHE A 10 19.31 -3.75 -38.90
N ALA A 11 19.31 -5.09 -38.95
CA ALA A 11 18.22 -5.95 -38.51
C ALA A 11 18.44 -6.55 -37.11
N ASP A 12 19.66 -6.47 -36.55
CA ASP A 12 19.95 -6.99 -35.22
C ASP A 12 19.33 -6.10 -34.13
N THR A 13 18.25 -6.60 -33.53
CA THR A 13 17.64 -6.08 -32.31
C THR A 13 18.10 -6.88 -31.10
N GLN A 14 18.24 -6.24 -29.93
CA GLN A 14 18.57 -6.95 -28.69
C GLN A 14 17.59 -8.12 -28.44
N PRO A 15 18.07 -9.28 -27.95
CA PRO A 15 17.25 -10.47 -27.79
C PRO A 15 16.08 -10.29 -26.80
N ALA A 16 16.22 -9.38 -25.84
CA ALA A 16 15.17 -9.06 -24.86
C ALA A 16 13.93 -8.40 -25.48
N TYR A 17 14.06 -7.73 -26.63
CA TYR A 17 12.93 -7.09 -27.31
C TYR A 17 12.05 -8.06 -28.12
N ARG A 18 12.40 -9.35 -28.19
CA ARG A 18 11.57 -10.36 -28.88
C ARG A 18 10.15 -10.44 -28.30
N ILE A 19 10.00 -10.21 -27.00
CA ILE A 19 8.71 -10.23 -26.28
C ILE A 19 7.77 -9.10 -26.77
N LEU A 20 8.33 -8.02 -27.33
CA LEU A 20 7.59 -6.88 -27.85
C LEU A 20 7.30 -6.96 -29.35
N LYS A 21 7.71 -8.04 -30.03
CA LYS A 21 7.48 -8.25 -31.47
C LYS A 21 6.37 -9.28 -31.68
N PRO A 22 5.14 -8.87 -32.01
CA PRO A 22 4.09 -9.79 -32.42
C PRO A 22 4.46 -10.48 -33.76
N TRP A 23 3.68 -11.50 -34.12
CA TRP A 23 3.93 -12.29 -35.34
C TRP A 23 4.10 -11.42 -36.60
N TRP A 24 3.31 -10.37 -36.76
CA TRP A 24 3.34 -9.53 -37.95
C TRP A 24 4.65 -8.72 -38.08
N ASP A 25 5.22 -8.23 -36.98
CA ASP A 25 6.53 -7.59 -37.01
C ASP A 25 7.62 -8.60 -37.41
N VAL A 26 7.54 -9.82 -36.87
CA VAL A 26 8.44 -10.93 -37.23
C VAL A 26 8.38 -11.23 -38.74
N PHE A 27 7.19 -11.33 -39.32
CA PHE A 27 7.04 -11.51 -40.78
C PHE A 27 7.61 -10.33 -41.57
N THR A 28 7.39 -9.08 -41.14
CA THR A 28 7.94 -7.91 -41.85
C THR A 28 9.47 -7.89 -41.86
N ASP A 29 10.13 -8.36 -40.81
CA ASP A 29 11.59 -8.48 -40.76
C ASP A 29 12.10 -9.50 -41.77
N TYR A 30 11.50 -10.70 -41.83
CA TYR A 30 11.89 -11.73 -42.80
C TYR A 30 11.63 -11.30 -44.25
N ILE A 31 10.48 -10.69 -44.52
CA ILE A 31 10.15 -10.19 -45.86
C ILE A 31 11.16 -9.12 -46.29
N SER A 32 11.54 -8.20 -45.39
CA SER A 32 12.54 -7.17 -45.67
C SER A 32 13.91 -7.77 -46.00
N ILE A 33 14.32 -8.86 -45.34
CA ILE A 33 15.55 -9.59 -45.66
C ILE A 33 15.48 -10.19 -47.07
N VAL A 34 14.36 -10.80 -47.45
CA VAL A 34 14.18 -11.35 -48.81
C VAL A 34 14.21 -10.24 -49.87
N MET A 35 13.55 -9.10 -49.61
CA MET A 35 13.60 -7.93 -50.49
C MET A 35 15.03 -7.41 -50.65
N LEU A 36 15.82 -7.40 -49.57
CA LEU A 36 17.23 -7.02 -49.60
C LEU A 36 18.06 -7.98 -50.46
N MET A 37 17.83 -9.28 -50.34
CA MET A 37 18.52 -10.29 -51.15
C MET A 37 18.25 -10.09 -52.65
N ILE A 38 17.00 -9.80 -53.03
CA ILE A 38 16.64 -9.48 -54.43
C ILE A 38 17.39 -8.23 -54.90
N ALA A 39 17.44 -7.18 -54.07
CA ALA A 39 18.12 -5.92 -54.39
C ALA A 39 19.62 -6.14 -54.67
N VAL A 40 20.30 -6.86 -53.76
CA VAL A 40 21.74 -7.13 -53.86
C VAL A 40 22.04 -8.05 -55.03
N PHE A 41 21.21 -9.08 -55.25
CA PHE A 41 21.34 -9.98 -56.40
C PHE A 41 21.17 -9.24 -57.73
N GLY A 42 20.08 -8.48 -57.86
CA GLY A 42 19.81 -7.67 -59.05
C GLY A 42 20.90 -6.63 -59.30
N GLY A 43 21.37 -5.94 -58.26
CA GLY A 43 22.41 -4.92 -58.38
C GLY A 43 23.76 -5.52 -58.78
N THR A 44 24.10 -6.70 -58.26
CA THR A 44 25.33 -7.41 -58.65
C THR A 44 25.31 -7.81 -60.11
N LEU A 45 24.20 -8.38 -60.59
CA LEU A 45 24.02 -8.72 -62.01
C LEU A 45 24.05 -7.49 -62.90
N GLN A 46 23.43 -6.41 -62.44
CA GLN A 46 23.43 -5.16 -63.19
C GLN A 46 24.84 -4.58 -63.35
N VAL A 47 25.66 -4.55 -62.29
CA VAL A 47 27.02 -3.99 -62.38
C VAL A 47 27.96 -4.89 -63.18
N THR A 48 27.76 -6.21 -63.17
CA THR A 48 28.71 -7.17 -63.76
C THR A 48 28.34 -7.62 -65.17
N GLN A 49 27.06 -7.72 -65.49
CA GLN A 49 26.55 -8.36 -66.71
C GLN A 49 25.69 -7.45 -67.59
N ASP A 50 25.40 -6.22 -67.17
CA ASP A 50 24.54 -5.32 -67.96
C ASP A 50 25.27 -4.80 -69.19
N LYS A 51 25.12 -5.54 -70.28
CA LYS A 51 25.60 -5.21 -71.62
C LYS A 51 24.40 -5.24 -72.55
N MET A 52 24.17 -4.12 -73.22
CA MET A 52 23.24 -4.07 -74.33
C MET A 52 24.00 -4.31 -75.63
N ILE A 53 23.43 -5.13 -76.52
CA ILE A 53 24.08 -5.50 -77.78
C ILE A 53 23.27 -4.89 -78.91
N CYS A 54 23.85 -3.97 -79.65
CA CYS A 54 23.21 -3.23 -80.73
C CYS A 54 23.82 -3.60 -82.08
N LEU A 55 22.97 -3.89 -83.06
CA LEU A 55 23.37 -4.12 -84.44
C LEU A 55 22.74 -3.07 -85.35
N PRO A 56 23.49 -2.52 -86.34
CA PRO A 56 22.94 -1.61 -87.33
C PRO A 56 21.99 -2.36 -88.25
N CYS A 57 21.17 -1.59 -88.94
CA CYS A 57 20.14 -2.11 -89.81
C CYS A 57 20.06 -1.31 -91.09
N LYS A 58 20.05 -2.04 -92.22
CA LYS A 58 20.07 -1.44 -93.57
C LYS A 58 18.66 -1.08 -94.06
N TRP A 59 17.64 -1.77 -93.58
CA TRP A 59 16.28 -1.68 -94.09
C TRP A 59 15.39 -0.91 -93.11
N VAL A 60 15.42 0.42 -93.26
CA VAL A 60 14.72 1.33 -92.35
C VAL A 60 13.45 1.86 -93.03
N THR A 61 12.31 1.60 -92.41
CA THR A 61 11.04 2.25 -92.80
C THR A 61 10.36 2.81 -91.55
N ARG A 62 10.00 4.10 -91.59
CA ARG A 62 9.38 4.83 -90.46
C ARG A 62 10.12 4.64 -89.12
N ASP A 63 11.44 4.88 -89.11
CA ASP A 63 12.31 4.82 -87.92
C ASP A 63 12.36 3.46 -87.18
N SER A 64 11.91 2.39 -87.84
CA SER A 64 12.00 1.01 -87.34
C SER A 64 12.63 0.11 -88.38
N CYS A 65 13.33 -0.93 -87.93
CA CYS A 65 13.86 -1.96 -88.80
C CYS A 65 12.77 -2.93 -89.21
N ASN A 66 12.49 -3.01 -90.51
CA ASN A 66 11.46 -3.91 -91.01
C ASN A 66 12.07 -5.28 -91.37
N ASP A 67 11.37 -6.36 -91.00
CA ASP A 67 11.70 -7.71 -91.43
C ASP A 67 11.37 -7.85 -92.93
N SER A 68 12.39 -7.87 -93.78
CA SER A 68 12.25 -8.03 -95.23
C SER A 68 11.71 -9.40 -95.69
N PHE A 69 11.14 -10.23 -94.80
CA PHE A 69 10.79 -11.63 -95.05
C PHE A 69 9.27 -11.91 -95.06
N ARG A 70 8.44 -10.96 -95.52
CA ARG A 70 6.97 -11.17 -95.70
C ARG A 70 6.45 -10.94 -97.13
N GLY A 71 7.33 -10.88 -98.13
CA GLY A 71 6.98 -10.39 -99.48
C GLY A 71 6.92 -11.41 -100.62
N TRP A 72 6.64 -12.69 -100.40
CA TRP A 72 6.37 -13.65 -101.51
C TRP A 72 4.92 -14.16 -101.47
N ALA A 73 3.98 -13.34 -101.97
CA ALA A 73 2.67 -13.78 -102.45
C ALA A 73 2.02 -12.72 -103.39
N ALA A 74 2.22 -12.92 -104.71
CA ALA A 74 1.35 -12.52 -105.84
C ALA A 74 1.25 -11.01 -106.26
N PRO A 75 0.80 -10.67 -107.50
CA PRO A 75 1.64 -10.01 -108.52
C PRO A 75 1.11 -8.65 -109.06
N GLY A 76 2.00 -7.81 -109.61
CA GLY A 76 1.65 -6.56 -110.33
C GLY A 76 2.90 -5.87 -110.93
N PRO A 77 2.77 -5.08 -112.01
CA PRO A 77 3.76 -5.01 -113.10
C PRO A 77 4.93 -4.02 -112.90
N GLU A 78 6.09 -4.36 -113.46
CA GLU A 78 7.26 -3.49 -113.78
C GLU A 78 6.89 -2.34 -114.77
N PRO A 79 7.77 -1.37 -115.18
CA PRO A 79 9.26 -1.21 -115.07
C PRO A 79 9.71 0.28 -114.82
N PRO A 80 10.95 0.80 -115.12
CA PRO A 80 12.25 0.19 -115.52
C PRO A 80 13.56 0.70 -114.82
N TYR A 81 14.53 -0.23 -114.60
CA TYR A 81 16.01 -0.19 -114.83
C TYR A 81 16.99 0.85 -114.19
N PRO A 82 18.34 0.62 -114.17
CA PRO A 82 19.14 -0.62 -114.30
C PRO A 82 20.35 -0.78 -113.32
N ASN A 83 20.99 -1.96 -113.41
CA ASN A 83 22.40 -2.31 -113.09
C ASN A 83 22.78 -2.80 -111.69
N SER A 84 22.56 -4.09 -111.44
CA SER A 84 23.65 -4.99 -111.02
C SER A 84 23.28 -6.45 -111.29
N THR A 85 23.98 -7.05 -112.25
CA THR A 85 23.88 -8.43 -112.70
C THR A 85 24.53 -9.39 -111.70
N VAL A 86 23.73 -10.16 -110.96
CA VAL A 86 24.07 -11.53 -110.50
C VAL A 86 22.77 -12.33 -110.38
N LEU A 87 22.56 -13.34 -111.23
CA LEU A 87 21.55 -14.38 -111.02
C LEU A 87 21.98 -15.29 -109.85
N PRO A 88 21.10 -15.69 -108.92
CA PRO A 88 21.45 -16.64 -107.88
C PRO A 88 21.41 -18.08 -108.41
N THR A 89 22.52 -18.78 -108.26
CA THR A 89 22.63 -20.24 -108.44
C THR A 89 21.75 -20.99 -107.42
N PRO A 90 20.96 -21.99 -107.82
CA PRO A 90 20.18 -22.81 -106.90
C PRO A 90 21.11 -23.81 -106.21
N GLY A 91 21.53 -23.47 -104.99
CA GLY A 91 22.49 -24.24 -104.19
C GLY A 91 23.30 -23.41 -103.16
N ALA A 92 23.23 -22.08 -103.22
CA ALA A 92 23.89 -21.22 -102.25
C ALA A 92 23.02 -21.06 -100.99
N GLY A 93 23.52 -21.60 -99.86
CA GLY A 93 22.95 -21.32 -98.54
C GLY A 93 23.04 -19.83 -98.15
N PRO A 94 22.39 -19.41 -97.06
CA PRO A 94 22.38 -18.01 -96.64
C PRO A 94 23.80 -17.48 -96.39
N THR A 95 24.12 -16.31 -96.95
CA THR A 95 25.36 -15.57 -96.63
C THR A 95 25.06 -14.50 -95.57
N GLY A 96 25.97 -14.31 -94.61
CA GLY A 96 25.81 -13.33 -93.55
C GLY A 96 25.88 -11.87 -94.06
N ILE A 97 25.28 -10.95 -93.32
CA ILE A 97 25.31 -9.51 -93.66
C ILE A 97 26.66 -8.91 -93.23
N ARG A 98 27.34 -8.22 -94.16
CA ARG A 98 28.51 -7.39 -93.86
C ARG A 98 28.10 -5.94 -93.67
N TYR A 99 28.34 -5.40 -92.48
CA TYR A 99 28.00 -4.02 -92.10
C TYR A 99 29.18 -3.05 -92.15
N ASP A 100 30.40 -3.57 -92.33
CA ASP A 100 31.65 -2.80 -92.45
C ASP A 100 31.92 -1.82 -91.29
N LEU A 101 31.65 -2.27 -90.05
CA LEU A 101 31.97 -1.54 -88.81
C LEU A 101 33.06 -2.24 -88.01
N ASP A 102 33.89 -1.45 -87.35
CA ASP A 102 34.89 -1.96 -86.41
C ASP A 102 34.23 -2.37 -85.06
N ARG A 103 34.91 -3.23 -84.29
CA ARG A 103 34.38 -3.71 -83.00
C ARG A 103 34.27 -2.59 -81.94
N HIS A 104 35.07 -1.53 -82.04
CA HIS A 104 35.08 -0.43 -81.07
C HIS A 104 33.86 0.49 -81.26
N GLN A 105 33.49 0.76 -82.51
CA GLN A 105 32.29 1.45 -82.94
C GLN A 105 31.03 0.72 -82.48
N TYR A 106 30.99 -0.62 -82.53
CA TYR A 106 29.89 -1.38 -81.91
C TYR A 106 29.76 -1.10 -80.41
N ASN A 107 30.86 -1.12 -79.66
CA ASN A 107 30.82 -0.82 -78.22
C ASN A 107 30.39 0.63 -77.94
N TYR A 108 30.76 1.57 -78.81
CA TYR A 108 30.31 2.97 -78.72
C TYR A 108 28.80 3.08 -78.95
N VAL A 109 28.27 2.42 -79.98
CA VAL A 109 26.82 2.35 -80.26
C VAL A 109 26.08 1.71 -79.09
N ASP A 110 26.60 0.59 -78.55
CA ASP A 110 26.04 -0.09 -77.38
C ASP A 110 25.89 0.89 -76.20
N ALA A 111 26.93 1.68 -75.91
CA ALA A 111 26.92 2.67 -74.82
C ALA A 111 25.95 3.84 -75.07
N VAL A 112 25.94 4.40 -76.28
CA VAL A 112 25.05 5.53 -76.64
C VAL A 112 23.58 5.10 -76.59
N CYS A 113 23.27 3.94 -77.15
CA CYS A 113 21.92 3.39 -77.11
C CYS A 113 21.53 3.02 -75.68
N TYR A 114 22.44 2.45 -74.89
CA TYR A 114 22.18 2.12 -73.49
C TYR A 114 21.83 3.40 -72.74
N GLU A 115 22.57 4.48 -72.94
CA GLU A 115 22.33 5.71 -72.17
C GLU A 115 21.05 6.44 -72.59
N ASN A 116 20.83 6.61 -73.88
CA ASN A 116 19.77 7.49 -74.40
C ASN A 116 18.42 6.80 -74.64
N ARG A 117 18.39 5.47 -74.83
CA ARG A 117 17.17 4.75 -75.26
C ARG A 117 16.68 3.70 -74.27
N LEU A 118 17.55 3.10 -73.46
CA LEU A 118 17.10 2.16 -72.43
C LEU A 118 16.36 2.90 -71.31
N HIS A 119 15.17 2.42 -70.97
CA HIS A 119 14.32 3.05 -69.97
C HIS A 119 14.99 3.04 -68.57
N TRP A 120 14.99 4.18 -67.89
CA TRP A 120 15.66 4.37 -66.58
C TRP A 120 15.23 3.34 -65.52
N PHE A 121 13.96 2.90 -65.51
CA PHE A 121 13.49 1.88 -64.57
C PHE A 121 14.26 0.56 -64.69
N ALA A 122 14.56 0.10 -65.92
CA ALA A 122 15.34 -1.13 -66.12
C ALA A 122 16.78 -0.97 -65.62
N LYS A 123 17.36 0.23 -65.78
CA LYS A 123 18.69 0.57 -65.29
C LYS A 123 18.75 0.71 -63.77
N TYR A 124 17.74 1.25 -63.10
CA TYR A 124 17.86 1.59 -61.68
C TYR A 124 17.01 0.71 -60.76
N PHE A 125 16.31 -0.29 -61.29
CA PHE A 125 15.41 -1.16 -60.54
C PHE A 125 16.03 -1.75 -59.25
N PRO A 126 17.21 -2.42 -59.28
CA PRO A 126 17.76 -3.00 -58.07
C PRO A 126 18.15 -1.98 -56.99
N TYR A 127 18.60 -0.79 -57.39
CA TYR A 127 18.91 0.30 -56.47
C TYR A 127 17.64 0.91 -55.84
N LEU A 128 16.55 1.01 -56.61
CA LEU A 128 15.24 1.41 -56.08
C LEU A 128 14.72 0.41 -55.06
N VAL A 129 14.82 -0.88 -55.36
CA VAL A 129 14.46 -1.96 -54.42
C VAL A 129 15.29 -1.86 -53.15
N LEU A 130 16.60 -1.63 -53.25
CA LEU A 130 17.49 -1.44 -52.10
C LEU A 130 17.03 -0.25 -51.23
N LEU A 131 16.78 0.90 -51.86
CA LEU A 131 16.31 2.11 -51.17
C LEU A 131 15.00 1.86 -50.41
N HIS A 132 14.04 1.19 -51.05
CA HIS A 132 12.77 0.85 -50.42
C HIS A 132 12.94 -0.06 -49.21
N THR A 133 13.75 -1.11 -49.35
CA THR A 133 14.01 -2.05 -48.27
C THR A 133 14.70 -1.37 -47.09
N LEU A 134 15.64 -0.46 -47.34
CA LEU A 134 16.27 0.34 -46.28
C LEU A 134 15.26 1.26 -45.58
N ILE A 135 14.35 1.89 -46.32
CA ILE A 135 13.26 2.70 -45.73
C ILE A 135 12.37 1.83 -44.84
N PHE A 136 11.92 0.66 -45.32
CA PHE A 136 11.09 -0.24 -44.52
C PHE A 136 11.79 -0.73 -43.25
N LEU A 137 13.07 -1.11 -43.35
CA LEU A 137 13.86 -1.56 -42.21
C LEU A 137 14.11 -0.44 -41.18
N ALA A 138 14.41 0.78 -41.65
CA ALA A 138 14.58 1.95 -40.79
C ALA A 138 13.26 2.33 -40.09
N CYS A 139 12.14 2.34 -40.83
CA CYS A 139 10.83 2.62 -40.27
C CYS A 139 10.40 1.58 -39.23
N SER A 140 10.70 0.28 -39.43
CA SER A 140 10.41 -0.76 -38.45
C SER A 140 11.20 -0.61 -37.15
N ASN A 141 12.48 -0.25 -37.23
CA ASN A 141 13.38 -0.26 -36.07
C ASN A 141 13.54 1.08 -35.35
N PHE A 142 12.96 2.17 -35.88
CA PHE A 142 13.14 3.52 -35.34
C PHE A 142 12.77 3.63 -33.85
N TRP A 143 11.62 3.09 -33.45
CA TRP A 143 11.15 3.18 -32.07
C TRP A 143 12.00 2.38 -31.05
N PHE A 144 12.70 1.33 -31.49
CA PHE A 144 13.63 0.58 -30.63
C PHE A 144 14.94 1.32 -30.38
N LYS A 145 15.39 2.15 -31.32
CA LYS A 145 16.67 2.87 -31.23
C LYS A 145 16.52 4.32 -30.74
N PHE A 146 15.33 4.89 -30.80
CA PHE A 146 15.10 6.28 -30.41
C PHE A 146 15.13 6.44 -28.87
N PRO A 147 16.02 7.28 -28.29
CA PRO A 147 16.26 7.29 -26.84
C PRO A 147 15.03 7.53 -25.97
N ARG A 148 14.09 8.39 -26.40
CA ARG A 148 12.88 8.70 -25.63
C ARG A 148 11.88 7.53 -25.55
N THR A 149 11.89 6.61 -26.51
CA THR A 149 11.07 5.40 -26.48
C THR A 149 11.83 4.20 -25.95
N SER A 150 13.07 4.01 -26.37
CA SER A 150 13.95 2.93 -25.91
C SER A 150 14.05 2.90 -24.39
N SER A 151 14.23 4.05 -23.72
CA SER A 151 14.29 4.09 -22.24
C SER A 151 13.03 3.53 -21.56
N LYS A 152 11.83 3.84 -22.10
CA LYS A 152 10.57 3.30 -21.57
C LYS A 152 10.44 1.79 -21.82
N LEU A 153 10.86 1.32 -23.01
CA LEU A 153 10.80 -0.09 -23.41
C LEU A 153 11.79 -0.95 -22.63
N GLU A 154 13.02 -0.50 -22.44
CA GLU A 154 14.04 -1.20 -21.65
C GLU A 154 13.58 -1.38 -20.20
N HIS A 155 13.05 -0.32 -19.60
CA HIS A 155 12.58 -0.38 -18.24
C HIS A 155 11.33 -1.26 -18.11
N PHE A 156 10.42 -1.22 -19.10
CA PHE A 156 9.26 -2.12 -19.14
C PHE A 156 9.70 -3.59 -19.21
N VAL A 157 10.56 -3.94 -20.18
CA VAL A 157 11.04 -5.32 -20.37
C VAL A 157 11.82 -5.81 -19.15
N SER A 158 12.66 -4.94 -18.54
CA SER A 158 13.39 -5.31 -17.33
C SER A 158 12.48 -5.59 -16.15
N ILE A 159 11.39 -4.83 -15.96
CA ILE A 159 10.41 -5.10 -14.91
C ILE A 159 9.65 -6.37 -15.25
N LEU A 160 9.18 -6.51 -16.48
CA LEU A 160 8.38 -7.65 -16.92
C LEU A 160 9.09 -8.98 -16.70
N LEU A 161 10.38 -9.07 -17.06
CA LEU A 161 11.21 -10.25 -16.83
C LEU A 161 11.37 -10.55 -15.34
N LYS A 162 11.62 -9.53 -14.50
CA LYS A 162 11.72 -9.72 -13.04
C LYS A 162 10.41 -10.13 -12.40
N CYS A 163 9.29 -9.60 -12.87
CA CYS A 163 7.96 -10.01 -12.42
C CYS A 163 7.70 -11.48 -12.83
N PHE A 164 8.11 -11.87 -14.03
CA PHE A 164 7.97 -13.25 -14.50
C PHE A 164 8.83 -14.24 -13.70
N ASP A 165 10.06 -13.88 -13.36
CA ASP A 165 10.99 -14.74 -12.60
C ASP A 165 10.66 -14.83 -11.10
N SER A 166 9.84 -13.92 -10.57
CA SER A 166 9.56 -13.82 -9.14
C SER A 166 8.69 -14.99 -8.63
N PRO A 167 9.19 -15.83 -7.70
CA PRO A 167 8.44 -16.96 -7.11
C PRO A 167 7.14 -16.54 -6.39
N TRP A 168 7.09 -15.30 -5.91
CA TRP A 168 5.87 -14.72 -5.34
C TRP A 168 4.67 -14.80 -6.29
N THR A 169 4.85 -14.55 -7.59
CA THR A 169 3.73 -14.55 -8.55
C THR A 169 3.11 -15.92 -8.70
N THR A 170 3.95 -16.96 -8.74
CA THR A 170 3.47 -18.35 -8.83
C THR A 170 2.69 -18.75 -7.58
N ARG A 171 3.12 -18.31 -6.39
CA ARG A 171 2.38 -18.54 -5.15
C ARG A 171 1.04 -17.81 -5.16
N ALA A 172 1.06 -16.51 -5.42
CA ALA A 172 -0.14 -15.68 -5.43
C ALA A 172 -1.19 -16.15 -6.44
N LEU A 173 -0.77 -16.70 -7.59
CA LEU A 173 -1.65 -17.32 -8.59
C LEU A 173 -2.08 -18.75 -8.21
N SER A 174 -1.25 -19.52 -7.49
CA SER A 174 -1.64 -20.85 -7.02
C SER A 174 -2.74 -20.78 -5.95
N GLU A 175 -2.68 -19.76 -5.08
CA GLU A 175 -3.69 -19.52 -4.05
C GLU A 175 -5.07 -19.23 -4.67
N THR A 176 -5.12 -18.56 -5.82
CA THR A 176 -6.40 -18.26 -6.51
C THR A 176 -6.99 -19.45 -7.25
N VAL A 177 -6.16 -20.39 -7.75
CA VAL A 177 -6.64 -21.54 -8.54
C VAL A 177 -7.19 -22.66 -7.64
N VAL A 178 -6.69 -22.79 -6.41
CA VAL A 178 -7.17 -23.81 -5.46
C VAL A 178 -8.58 -23.46 -4.92
N GLU A 179 -8.94 -22.17 -4.84
CA GLU A 179 -10.27 -21.70 -4.42
C GLU A 179 -11.42 -22.18 -5.33
N GLU A 180 -11.16 -22.49 -6.61
CA GLU A 180 -12.17 -23.02 -7.54
C GLU A 180 -12.40 -24.54 -7.44
N SER A 181 -11.53 -25.27 -6.75
CA SER A 181 -11.51 -26.75 -6.76
C SER A 181 -12.36 -27.44 -5.68
N ASP A 182 -13.27 -26.72 -5.03
CA ASP A 182 -14.31 -27.33 -4.19
C ASP A 182 -15.49 -27.85 -5.05
N PRO A 183 -15.82 -29.16 -5.02
CA PRO A 183 -16.87 -29.70 -5.87
C PRO A 183 -18.25 -29.19 -5.42
N LYS A 184 -18.93 -28.44 -6.29
CA LYS A 184 -20.37 -28.19 -6.18
C LYS A 184 -21.11 -29.53 -6.15
N PRO A 185 -21.93 -29.84 -5.12
CA PRO A 185 -22.74 -31.05 -5.14
C PRO A 185 -23.79 -30.97 -6.26
N ALA A 186 -23.92 -32.07 -6.98
CA ALA A 186 -24.73 -32.23 -8.18
C ALA A 186 -26.21 -31.90 -7.96
N PHE A 187 -26.76 -31.13 -8.90
CA PHE A 187 -28.20 -30.97 -9.12
C PHE A 187 -28.81 -32.35 -9.43
N SER A 188 -29.55 -32.94 -8.49
CA SER A 188 -30.47 -34.03 -8.80
C SER A 188 -31.78 -33.44 -9.31
N LYS A 189 -32.14 -33.82 -10.54
CA LYS A 189 -33.49 -33.68 -11.08
C LYS A 189 -34.44 -34.56 -10.25
N MET A 190 -35.52 -33.99 -9.73
CA MET A 190 -36.75 -34.76 -9.48
C MET A 190 -37.98 -33.84 -9.52
N ASN A 191 -38.76 -34.04 -10.57
CA ASN A 191 -40.22 -33.90 -10.76
C ASN A 191 -41.02 -32.91 -9.90
N GLY A 192 -41.74 -32.03 -10.61
CA GLY A 192 -42.86 -31.29 -10.06
C GLY A 192 -44.10 -32.16 -9.82
N SER A 193 -44.88 -31.78 -8.81
CA SER A 193 -46.33 -31.95 -8.76
C SER A 193 -46.89 -30.98 -7.72
N MET A 194 -48.00 -30.34 -8.10
CA MET A 194 -48.81 -29.41 -7.33
C MET A 194 -49.34 -30.04 -6.04
N ASP A 195 -49.50 -29.25 -4.97
CA ASP A 195 -50.79 -29.19 -4.27
C ASP A 195 -50.94 -27.97 -3.34
N LYS A 196 -52.14 -27.39 -3.39
CA LYS A 196 -52.67 -26.31 -2.55
C LYS A 196 -53.11 -26.88 -1.19
N LYS A 197 -52.92 -26.12 -0.09
CA LYS A 197 -54.01 -25.66 0.81
C LYS A 197 -53.53 -24.88 2.03
N SER A 198 -54.33 -23.85 2.30
CA SER A 198 -54.55 -23.01 3.49
C SER A 198 -54.20 -23.57 4.87
N SER A 199 -53.73 -22.71 5.79
CA SER A 199 -54.49 -22.36 7.00
C SER A 199 -53.85 -21.21 7.80
N THR A 200 -54.76 -20.46 8.41
CA THR A 200 -54.71 -19.23 9.21
C THR A 200 -54.06 -19.42 10.59
N VAL A 201 -53.24 -18.47 11.07
CA VAL A 201 -53.14 -18.11 12.51
C VAL A 201 -52.88 -16.60 12.63
N SER A 202 -53.55 -16.06 13.65
CA SER A 202 -53.84 -14.71 14.10
C SER A 202 -52.67 -13.77 14.44
N GLU A 203 -53.03 -12.48 14.41
CA GLU A 203 -52.33 -11.31 14.95
C GLU A 203 -52.01 -11.46 16.44
N ASP A 204 -50.83 -11.00 16.85
CA ASP A 204 -50.66 -10.20 18.06
C ASP A 204 -49.42 -9.30 17.94
N VAL A 205 -49.59 -8.11 18.49
CA VAL A 205 -48.81 -6.88 18.30
C VAL A 205 -47.56 -6.87 19.17
N GLU A 206 -46.38 -6.64 18.59
CA GLU A 206 -45.25 -6.05 19.32
C GLU A 206 -44.39 -5.16 18.41
N ALA A 207 -44.19 -3.93 18.88
CA ALA A 207 -43.69 -2.80 18.14
C ALA A 207 -42.15 -2.82 17.94
N THR A 208 -41.76 -2.85 16.68
CA THR A 208 -40.66 -2.07 16.05
C THR A 208 -39.47 -1.64 16.93
N VAL A 209 -38.41 -2.45 16.88
CA VAL A 209 -37.00 -1.99 16.89
C VAL A 209 -36.48 -2.20 15.46
N PRO A 210 -35.76 -1.24 14.83
CA PRO A 210 -35.27 -1.44 13.47
C PRO A 210 -34.17 -2.50 13.50
N MET A 211 -34.53 -3.73 13.16
CA MET A 211 -33.58 -4.80 12.91
C MET A 211 -32.67 -4.40 11.75
N LEU A 212 -31.36 -4.50 12.01
CA LEU A 212 -30.35 -4.63 10.96
C LEU A 212 -30.91 -5.53 9.86
N GLN A 213 -30.94 -4.99 8.63
CA GLN A 213 -31.01 -5.81 7.44
C GLN A 213 -29.94 -6.88 7.57
N ARG A 214 -30.41 -8.10 7.77
CA ARG A 214 -29.62 -9.32 7.75
C ARG A 214 -29.20 -9.54 6.30
N THR A 215 -28.23 -8.77 5.83
CA THR A 215 -27.40 -9.19 4.72
C THR A 215 -26.67 -10.43 5.20
N LYS A 216 -27.23 -11.61 4.89
CA LYS A 216 -26.44 -12.83 4.74
C LYS A 216 -25.46 -12.56 3.60
N SER A 217 -24.40 -11.80 3.88
CA SER A 217 -23.14 -12.05 3.20
C SER A 217 -22.82 -13.50 3.55
N ARG A 218 -22.74 -14.32 2.52
CA ARG A 218 -22.20 -15.67 2.61
C ARG A 218 -20.70 -15.44 2.84
N ILE A 219 -20.33 -15.28 4.11
CA ILE A 219 -19.02 -14.82 4.56
C ILE A 219 -18.00 -15.93 4.25
N GLU A 220 -17.10 -15.60 3.33
CA GLU A 220 -15.66 -15.92 3.31
C GLU A 220 -15.21 -16.92 4.39
N GLN A 221 -15.47 -18.21 4.15
CA GLN A 221 -14.80 -19.30 4.86
C GLN A 221 -13.52 -19.76 4.13
N GLY A 222 -13.15 -19.11 3.02
CA GLY A 222 -12.02 -19.51 2.17
C GLY A 222 -10.65 -18.99 2.58
N ILE A 223 -10.56 -17.95 3.42
CA ILE A 223 -9.27 -17.31 3.75
C ILE A 223 -8.57 -17.97 4.95
N VAL A 224 -9.30 -18.73 5.78
CA VAL A 224 -8.81 -19.16 7.10
C VAL A 224 -8.23 -20.58 7.11
N ASP A 225 -8.75 -21.47 6.26
CA ASP A 225 -8.12 -22.78 6.09
C ASP A 225 -7.06 -22.68 5.00
N ARG A 226 -5.78 -22.70 5.42
CA ARG A 226 -4.57 -23.02 4.63
C ARG A 226 -3.61 -21.85 4.39
N SER A 227 -2.98 -21.39 5.46
CA SER A 227 -1.58 -20.95 5.43
C SER A 227 -0.60 -22.13 5.56
N GLU A 228 -0.90 -23.28 4.96
CA GLU A 228 0.04 -24.39 4.85
C GLU A 228 0.65 -24.41 3.45
N THR A 229 1.69 -23.59 3.21
CA THR A 229 2.65 -23.81 2.09
C THR A 229 3.94 -23.02 2.33
N GLY A 230 5.06 -23.72 2.10
CA GLY A 230 6.47 -23.32 2.22
C GLY A 230 6.76 -21.83 2.42
N VAL A 231 7.45 -21.53 3.51
CA VAL A 231 7.94 -20.19 3.86
C VAL A 231 8.64 -19.56 2.66
N LEU A 232 8.07 -18.49 2.12
CA LEU A 232 8.78 -17.64 1.16
C LEU A 232 10.02 -17.12 1.89
N ASP A 233 11.22 -17.43 1.36
CA ASP A 233 12.46 -17.03 2.02
C ASP A 233 12.46 -15.50 2.18
N LYS A 234 13.00 -15.00 3.29
CA LYS A 234 13.03 -13.56 3.62
C LYS A 234 13.59 -12.73 2.46
N LYS A 235 14.54 -13.30 1.72
CA LYS A 235 15.15 -12.70 0.53
C LYS A 235 14.16 -12.50 -0.62
N GLU A 236 13.30 -13.49 -0.88
CA GLU A 236 12.31 -13.44 -1.96
C GLU A 236 11.18 -12.47 -1.63
N GLY A 237 10.76 -12.39 -0.36
CA GLY A 237 9.77 -11.42 0.10
C GLY A 237 10.21 -9.96 -0.07
N GLU A 238 11.45 -9.65 0.27
CA GLU A 238 12.01 -8.29 0.06
C GLU A 238 12.23 -7.97 -1.42
N GLN A 239 12.62 -8.97 -2.23
CA GLN A 239 12.70 -8.78 -3.68
C GLN A 239 11.33 -8.46 -4.29
N ALA A 240 10.27 -9.17 -3.88
CA ALA A 240 8.91 -8.91 -4.33
C ALA A 240 8.43 -7.51 -3.90
N LYS A 241 8.70 -7.10 -2.66
CA LYS A 241 8.37 -5.76 -2.16
C LYS A 241 9.05 -4.65 -2.98
N ALA A 242 10.33 -4.80 -3.28
CA ALA A 242 11.06 -3.86 -4.13
C ALA A 242 10.50 -3.83 -5.57
N LEU A 243 9.94 -4.94 -6.07
CA LEU A 243 9.26 -4.98 -7.36
C LEU A 243 7.93 -4.23 -7.34
N PHE A 244 7.10 -4.36 -6.30
CA PHE A 244 5.86 -3.58 -6.16
C PHE A 244 6.12 -2.08 -6.22
N GLU A 245 7.14 -1.58 -5.50
CA GLU A 245 7.51 -0.16 -5.54
C GLU A 245 7.98 0.28 -6.93
N LYS A 246 8.81 -0.54 -7.59
CA LYS A 246 9.28 -0.27 -8.96
C LYS A 246 8.13 -0.24 -9.97
N VAL A 247 7.18 -1.17 -9.88
CA VAL A 247 6.00 -1.24 -10.73
C VAL A 247 5.13 0.00 -10.54
N LYS A 248 4.84 0.41 -9.30
CA LYS A 248 4.06 1.63 -9.01
C LYS A 248 4.72 2.91 -9.55
N LYS A 249 6.03 3.05 -9.32
CA LYS A 249 6.80 4.21 -9.80
C LYS A 249 6.88 4.24 -11.33
N PHE A 250 7.10 3.08 -11.94
CA PHE A 250 7.17 2.94 -13.39
C PHE A 250 5.82 3.22 -14.06
N ARG A 251 4.73 2.69 -13.50
CA ARG A 251 3.37 2.97 -13.96
C ARG A 251 3.12 4.48 -14.04
N THR A 252 3.39 5.20 -12.95
CA THR A 252 3.20 6.65 -12.88
C THR A 252 4.03 7.38 -13.94
N HIS A 253 5.29 6.97 -14.12
CA HIS A 253 6.19 7.59 -15.11
C HIS A 253 5.76 7.34 -16.57
N VAL A 254 5.23 6.17 -16.88
CA VAL A 254 4.86 5.80 -18.26
C VAL A 254 3.46 6.28 -18.63
N GLU A 255 2.51 6.24 -17.71
CA GLU A 255 1.13 6.68 -17.92
C GLU A 255 1.04 8.17 -18.30
N GLU A 256 2.04 9.00 -17.95
CA GLU A 256 2.07 10.43 -18.28
C GLU A 256 2.21 10.72 -19.79
N GLY A 257 2.73 9.77 -20.58
CA GLY A 257 3.00 9.98 -22.01
C GLY A 257 2.37 8.94 -22.95
N ASP A 258 2.20 9.33 -24.22
CA ASP A 258 1.73 8.46 -25.31
C ASP A 258 2.70 8.42 -26.50
N ILE A 259 4.00 8.62 -26.25
CA ILE A 259 5.02 8.74 -27.30
C ILE A 259 5.29 7.41 -28.02
N VAL A 260 5.25 6.29 -27.28
CA VAL A 260 5.48 4.95 -27.84
C VAL A 260 4.33 4.63 -28.79
N TYR A 261 3.09 4.80 -28.33
CA TYR A 261 1.90 4.58 -29.17
C TYR A 261 1.90 5.48 -30.41
N ARG A 262 2.20 6.77 -30.26
CA ARG A 262 2.22 7.72 -31.40
C ARG A 262 3.28 7.37 -32.44
N LEU A 263 4.50 7.01 -32.01
CA LEU A 263 5.54 6.63 -32.96
C LEU A 263 5.16 5.35 -33.69
N TYR A 264 4.66 4.35 -32.96
CA TYR A 264 4.22 3.09 -33.54
C TYR A 264 3.14 3.31 -34.62
N MET A 265 2.11 4.10 -34.28
CA MET A 265 1.03 4.44 -35.22
C MET A 265 1.56 5.18 -36.46
N ARG A 266 2.45 6.16 -36.28
CA ARG A 266 3.05 6.91 -37.39
C ARG A 266 3.91 6.01 -38.28
N GLN A 267 4.70 5.12 -37.71
CA GLN A 267 5.52 4.16 -38.46
C GLN A 267 4.65 3.26 -39.32
N THR A 268 3.56 2.70 -38.77
CA THR A 268 2.63 1.85 -39.51
C THR A 268 1.96 2.61 -40.66
N ILE A 269 1.50 3.85 -40.43
CA ILE A 269 0.93 4.69 -41.49
C ILE A 269 1.96 4.96 -42.60
N ILE A 270 3.20 5.32 -42.25
CA ILE A 270 4.26 5.58 -43.23
C ILE A 270 4.58 4.32 -44.05
N LYS A 271 4.64 3.15 -43.42
CA LYS A 271 4.83 1.86 -44.12
C LYS A 271 3.73 1.61 -45.14
N VAL A 272 2.46 1.82 -44.76
CA VAL A 272 1.30 1.66 -45.66
C VAL A 272 1.34 2.66 -46.82
N VAL A 273 1.64 3.93 -46.56
CA VAL A 273 1.76 4.96 -47.62
C VAL A 273 2.88 4.59 -48.59
N LYS A 274 4.05 4.18 -48.08
CA LYS A 274 5.16 3.74 -48.92
C LYS A 274 4.81 2.49 -49.73
N PHE A 275 4.16 1.51 -49.13
CA PHE A 275 3.65 0.33 -49.83
C PHE A 275 2.77 0.72 -51.04
N ILE A 276 1.78 1.60 -50.85
CA ILE A 276 0.87 2.02 -51.93
C ILE A 276 1.66 2.69 -53.05
N LEU A 277 2.54 3.65 -52.71
CA LEU A 277 3.37 4.35 -53.70
C LEU A 277 4.23 3.37 -54.52
N ILE A 278 4.90 2.43 -53.85
CA ILE A 278 5.78 1.45 -54.51
C ILE A 278 5.00 0.60 -55.49
N ILE A 279 3.83 0.07 -55.11
CA ILE A 279 3.01 -0.74 -56.00
C ILE A 279 2.53 0.07 -57.20
N CYS A 280 2.01 1.28 -56.99
CA CYS A 280 1.49 2.11 -58.07
C CYS A 280 2.53 2.34 -59.17
N TYR A 281 3.76 2.69 -58.81
CA TYR A 281 4.76 3.02 -59.82
C TYR A 281 5.47 1.77 -60.38
N THR A 282 5.74 0.75 -59.57
CA THR A 282 6.47 -0.45 -60.05
C THR A 282 5.64 -1.28 -61.01
N VAL A 283 4.32 -1.40 -60.79
CA VAL A 283 3.38 -2.05 -61.72
C VAL A 283 3.27 -1.26 -63.02
N TYR A 284 3.30 0.08 -62.97
CA TYR A 284 3.25 0.91 -64.17
C TYR A 284 4.51 0.75 -65.04
N TYR A 285 5.71 0.77 -64.44
CA TYR A 285 6.97 0.76 -65.20
C TYR A 285 7.49 -0.63 -65.58
N VAL A 286 6.91 -1.73 -65.06
CA VAL A 286 7.36 -3.09 -65.41
C VAL A 286 7.20 -3.41 -66.90
N HIS A 287 6.22 -2.80 -67.58
CA HIS A 287 6.03 -2.94 -69.03
C HIS A 287 7.18 -2.33 -69.86
N ASN A 288 7.90 -1.36 -69.29
CA ASN A 288 9.00 -0.67 -69.99
C ASN A 288 10.30 -1.48 -70.02
N ILE A 289 10.38 -2.60 -69.30
CA ILE A 289 11.47 -3.57 -69.45
C ILE A 289 11.19 -4.35 -70.74
N LYS A 290 12.07 -4.30 -71.74
CA LYS A 290 11.89 -4.98 -73.04
C LYS A 290 13.18 -5.66 -73.46
N PHE A 291 13.05 -6.82 -74.10
CA PHE A 291 14.19 -7.57 -74.63
C PHE A 291 14.79 -6.85 -75.84
N ASP A 292 13.94 -6.45 -76.78
CA ASP A 292 14.36 -5.65 -77.94
C ASP A 292 14.02 -4.18 -77.74
N VAL A 293 14.96 -3.31 -78.10
CA VAL A 293 14.82 -1.85 -78.11
C VAL A 293 15.30 -1.33 -79.46
N ASP A 294 14.44 -0.63 -80.18
CA ASP A 294 14.82 0.10 -81.38
C ASP A 294 15.54 1.39 -80.97
N CYS A 295 16.79 1.54 -81.38
CA CYS A 295 17.63 2.68 -81.06
C CYS A 295 17.84 3.54 -82.30
N THR A 296 17.16 4.68 -82.33
CA THR A 296 17.38 5.74 -83.31
C THR A 296 18.17 6.87 -82.66
N VAL A 297 19.41 7.08 -83.09
CA VAL A 297 20.32 8.07 -82.51
C VAL A 297 21.13 8.74 -83.61
N ASP A 298 21.34 10.04 -83.49
CA ASP A 298 22.00 10.86 -84.52
C ASP A 298 23.54 10.72 -84.46
N ILE A 299 24.05 9.53 -84.72
CA ILE A 299 25.49 9.20 -84.76
C ILE A 299 25.98 8.75 -86.15
N GLU A 300 25.14 8.93 -87.17
CA GLU A 300 25.40 8.53 -88.56
C GLU A 300 26.74 9.06 -89.11
N SER A 301 27.14 10.27 -88.71
CA SER A 301 28.42 10.86 -89.12
C SER A 301 29.65 10.11 -88.60
N LEU A 302 29.53 9.32 -87.54
CA LEU A 302 30.63 8.58 -86.91
C LEU A 302 30.60 7.09 -87.25
N THR A 303 29.40 6.50 -87.35
CA THR A 303 29.19 5.06 -87.48
C THR A 303 28.47 4.66 -88.76
N GLY A 304 28.05 5.60 -89.62
CA GLY A 304 27.46 5.31 -90.94
C GLY A 304 26.03 4.77 -90.96
N TYR A 305 25.39 4.57 -89.80
CA TYR A 305 24.00 4.09 -89.71
C TYR A 305 23.19 4.96 -88.74
N ARG A 306 21.90 5.16 -89.05
CA ARG A 306 20.96 5.97 -88.25
C ARG A 306 20.15 5.16 -87.23
N THR A 307 19.86 3.90 -87.54
CA THR A 307 18.99 3.03 -86.72
C THR A 307 19.66 1.72 -86.37
N TYR A 308 19.53 1.33 -85.11
CA TYR A 308 20.11 0.12 -84.54
C TYR A 308 19.05 -0.70 -83.82
N ARG A 309 19.09 -2.02 -83.94
CA ARG A 309 18.28 -2.96 -83.17
C ARG A 309 19.12 -3.45 -82.00
N CYS A 310 18.68 -3.17 -80.78
CA CYS A 310 19.42 -3.50 -79.57
C CYS A 310 18.71 -4.58 -78.76
N ALA A 311 19.47 -5.57 -78.29
CA ALA A 311 18.99 -6.60 -77.38
C ALA A 311 19.52 -6.33 -75.96
N HIS A 312 18.63 -6.36 -74.97
CA HIS A 312 18.92 -6.28 -73.53
C HIS A 312 18.68 -7.65 -72.87
N PRO A 313 19.72 -8.49 -72.71
CA PRO A 313 19.56 -9.87 -72.22
C PRO A 313 19.00 -9.94 -70.79
N LEU A 314 19.32 -8.96 -69.94
CA LEU A 314 18.86 -8.93 -68.55
C LEU A 314 17.37 -8.56 -68.41
N ALA A 315 16.72 -8.08 -69.47
CA ALA A 315 15.31 -7.68 -69.45
C ALA A 315 14.38 -8.80 -68.96
N THR A 316 14.60 -10.04 -69.43
CA THR A 316 13.79 -11.20 -69.04
C THR A 316 13.94 -11.52 -67.56
N LEU A 317 15.18 -11.51 -67.05
CA LEU A 317 15.46 -11.76 -65.65
C LEU A 317 14.92 -10.64 -64.76
N PHE A 318 15.08 -9.37 -65.16
CA PHE A 318 14.57 -8.23 -64.40
C PHE A 318 13.05 -8.17 -64.38
N LYS A 319 12.34 -8.65 -65.42
CA LYS A 319 10.89 -8.86 -65.34
C LYS A 319 10.51 -9.90 -64.29
N ILE A 320 11.23 -11.01 -64.23
CA ILE A 320 10.98 -12.07 -63.23
C ILE A 320 11.23 -11.52 -61.82
N LEU A 321 12.37 -10.84 -61.61
CA LEU A 321 12.71 -10.22 -60.32
C LEU A 321 11.72 -9.12 -59.92
N ALA A 322 11.28 -8.27 -60.87
CA ALA A 322 10.27 -7.24 -60.63
C ALA A 322 8.91 -7.84 -60.27
N SER A 323 8.47 -8.89 -60.97
CA SER A 323 7.23 -9.61 -60.64
C SER A 323 7.30 -10.22 -59.25
N PHE A 324 8.40 -10.90 -58.91
CA PHE A 324 8.60 -11.49 -57.59
C PHE A 324 8.64 -10.42 -56.48
N TYR A 325 9.32 -9.30 -56.74
CA TYR A 325 9.36 -8.14 -55.84
C TYR A 325 7.97 -7.54 -55.61
N ILE A 326 7.17 -7.35 -56.66
CA ILE A 326 5.80 -6.84 -56.55
C ILE A 326 4.94 -7.77 -55.67
N SER A 327 5.00 -9.09 -55.90
CA SER A 327 4.29 -10.07 -55.07
C SER A 327 4.71 -9.99 -53.60
N LEU A 328 6.01 -9.82 -53.33
CA LEU A 328 6.56 -9.70 -51.98
C LEU A 328 6.12 -8.40 -51.29
N VAL A 329 6.09 -7.29 -52.01
CA VAL A 329 5.60 -5.99 -51.51
C VAL A 329 4.09 -6.02 -51.24
N ILE A 330 3.30 -6.70 -52.08
CA ILE A 330 1.86 -6.94 -51.82
C ILE A 330 1.67 -7.68 -50.51
N PHE A 331 2.41 -8.77 -50.30
CA PHE A 331 2.33 -9.53 -49.05
C PHE A 331 2.73 -8.68 -47.82
N TYR A 332 3.82 -7.90 -47.93
CA TYR A 332 4.23 -6.94 -46.89
C TYR A 332 3.13 -5.91 -46.59
N GLY A 333 2.50 -5.37 -47.65
CA GLY A 333 1.43 -4.38 -47.55
C GLY A 333 0.18 -4.91 -46.88
N LEU A 334 -0.23 -6.15 -47.19
CA LEU A 334 -1.38 -6.79 -46.54
C LEU A 334 -1.18 -6.94 -45.03
N ILE A 335 0.03 -7.32 -44.61
CA ILE A 335 0.39 -7.39 -43.19
C ILE A 335 0.33 -5.99 -42.56
N CYS A 336 0.94 -4.98 -43.20
CA CYS A 336 0.89 -3.60 -42.68
C CYS A 336 -0.54 -3.05 -42.60
N MET A 337 -1.39 -3.35 -43.57
CA MET A 337 -2.81 -2.96 -43.56
C MET A 337 -3.58 -3.65 -42.42
N TYR A 338 -3.33 -4.94 -42.16
CA TYR A 338 -3.87 -5.64 -41.01
C TYR A 338 -3.46 -4.97 -39.70
N THR A 339 -2.19 -4.60 -39.56
CA THR A 339 -1.69 -3.97 -38.32
C THR A 339 -2.31 -2.58 -38.11
N LEU A 340 -2.44 -1.78 -39.17
CA LEU A 340 -3.11 -0.49 -39.11
C LEU A 340 -4.59 -0.65 -38.74
N TRP A 341 -5.27 -1.63 -39.33
CA TRP A 341 -6.65 -1.95 -39.02
C TRP A 341 -6.83 -2.40 -37.56
N TRP A 342 -5.94 -3.27 -37.04
CA TRP A 342 -5.95 -3.71 -35.66
C TRP A 342 -5.81 -2.52 -34.69
N MET A 343 -4.87 -1.61 -34.98
CA MET A 343 -4.65 -0.39 -34.18
C MET A 343 -5.81 0.60 -34.22
N LEU A 344 -6.57 0.66 -35.31
CA LEU A 344 -7.73 1.55 -35.46
C LEU A 344 -9.01 0.97 -34.89
N ARG A 345 -9.20 -0.36 -34.97
CA ARG A 345 -10.41 -1.04 -34.53
C ARG A 345 -10.51 -1.15 -33.02
N ARG A 346 -9.38 -1.33 -32.31
CA ARG A 346 -9.32 -1.42 -30.85
C ARG A 346 -8.72 -0.17 -30.24
N SER A 347 -9.28 0.31 -29.12
CA SER A 347 -8.69 1.42 -28.38
C SER A 347 -7.47 0.97 -27.58
N LEU A 348 -6.28 0.97 -28.18
CA LEU A 348 -5.06 0.46 -27.54
C LEU A 348 -4.49 1.37 -26.44
N LYS A 349 -5.07 2.56 -26.23
CA LYS A 349 -4.70 3.47 -25.13
C LYS A 349 -5.34 3.10 -23.79
N LYS A 350 -6.25 2.12 -23.76
CA LYS A 350 -6.87 1.61 -22.54
C LYS A 350 -6.68 0.10 -22.52
N TYR A 351 -6.20 -0.44 -21.40
CA TYR A 351 -6.08 -1.88 -21.18
C TYR A 351 -6.79 -2.21 -19.88
N SER A 352 -7.78 -3.09 -19.96
CA SER A 352 -8.50 -3.61 -18.81
C SER A 352 -8.09 -5.06 -18.55
N PHE A 353 -7.90 -5.39 -17.27
CA PHE A 353 -7.59 -6.74 -16.81
C PHE A 353 -8.87 -7.54 -16.53
N GLU A 354 -9.94 -7.34 -17.31
CA GLU A 354 -11.29 -7.86 -17.02
C GLU A 354 -11.31 -9.39 -16.98
N SER A 355 -10.68 -10.05 -17.96
CA SER A 355 -10.55 -11.52 -17.98
C SER A 355 -9.78 -12.06 -16.77
N ILE A 356 -8.85 -11.28 -16.23
CA ILE A 356 -8.05 -11.69 -15.06
C ILE A 356 -8.84 -11.46 -13.77
N ARG A 357 -9.66 -10.39 -13.68
CA ARG A 357 -10.56 -10.20 -12.53
C ARG A 357 -11.68 -11.24 -12.49
N GLU A 358 -12.07 -11.80 -13.62
CA GLU A 358 -13.05 -12.90 -13.70
C GLU A 358 -12.44 -14.25 -13.35
N GLU A 359 -11.18 -14.50 -13.78
CA GLU A 359 -10.48 -15.78 -13.57
C GLU A 359 -9.72 -15.84 -12.23
N SER A 360 -9.44 -14.71 -11.59
CA SER A 360 -8.74 -14.63 -10.30
C SER A 360 -9.56 -13.91 -9.25
N SER A 361 -9.35 -14.22 -7.96
CA SER A 361 -10.02 -13.54 -6.85
C SER A 361 -9.56 -12.09 -6.61
N TYR A 362 -8.62 -11.58 -7.41
CA TYR A 362 -8.13 -10.20 -7.36
C TYR A 362 -9.01 -9.25 -8.18
N SER A 363 -10.07 -8.73 -7.56
CA SER A 363 -10.97 -7.73 -8.18
C SER A 363 -10.42 -6.29 -8.16
N ASP A 364 -9.36 -6.03 -7.38
CA ASP A 364 -8.79 -4.71 -7.11
C ASP A 364 -7.77 -4.23 -8.16
N ILE A 365 -7.43 -5.09 -9.14
CA ILE A 365 -6.44 -4.77 -10.17
C ILE A 365 -6.92 -3.54 -10.97
N PRO A 366 -6.13 -2.46 -11.08
CA PRO A 366 -6.56 -1.22 -11.74
C PRO A 366 -6.50 -1.30 -13.27
N ASP A 367 -7.38 -0.55 -13.94
CA ASP A 367 -7.25 -0.31 -15.38
C ASP A 367 -6.13 0.69 -15.67
N VAL A 368 -5.40 0.46 -16.76
CA VAL A 368 -4.23 1.26 -17.12
C VAL A 368 -4.41 1.97 -18.46
N LYS A 369 -3.68 3.07 -18.65
CA LYS A 369 -3.86 3.98 -19.78
C LYS A 369 -2.55 4.31 -20.51
N ASN A 370 -2.69 4.88 -21.71
CA ASN A 370 -1.62 5.47 -22.53
C ASN A 370 -0.52 4.47 -22.94
N ASP A 371 0.77 4.88 -22.90
CA ASP A 371 1.89 4.04 -23.35
C ASP A 371 1.96 2.70 -22.61
N PHE A 372 1.61 2.68 -21.32
CA PHE A 372 1.64 1.48 -20.50
C PHE A 372 0.60 0.45 -20.96
N ALA A 373 -0.63 0.91 -21.21
CA ALA A 373 -1.69 0.09 -21.80
C ALA A 373 -1.31 -0.45 -23.18
N PHE A 374 -0.69 0.37 -24.02
CA PHE A 374 -0.26 -0.03 -25.36
C PHE A 374 0.81 -1.13 -25.31
N MET A 375 1.82 -0.98 -24.45
CA MET A 375 2.86 -2.00 -24.28
C MET A 375 2.29 -3.32 -23.73
N LEU A 376 1.32 -3.25 -22.82
CA LEU A 376 0.61 -4.43 -22.32
C LEU A 376 -0.20 -5.13 -23.42
N HIS A 377 -0.90 -4.40 -24.28
CA HIS A 377 -1.57 -4.97 -25.46
C HIS A 377 -0.59 -5.67 -26.41
N LEU A 378 0.62 -5.13 -26.60
CA LEU A 378 1.63 -5.76 -27.46
C LEU A 378 2.14 -7.09 -26.89
N ILE A 379 2.42 -7.16 -25.59
CA ILE A 379 2.87 -8.42 -24.96
C ILE A 379 1.76 -9.45 -24.87
N ASP A 380 0.49 -9.02 -24.75
CA ASP A 380 -0.66 -9.92 -24.70
C ASP A 380 -0.84 -10.66 -26.04
N GLN A 381 -0.47 -10.03 -27.15
CA GLN A 381 -0.40 -10.67 -28.46
C GLN A 381 0.79 -11.63 -28.63
N TYR A 382 1.80 -11.53 -27.75
CA TYR A 382 2.94 -12.45 -27.72
C TYR A 382 2.63 -13.66 -26.84
N ASP A 383 2.30 -13.45 -25.57
CA ASP A 383 1.90 -14.49 -24.63
C ASP A 383 1.10 -13.88 -23.44
N PRO A 384 -0.16 -14.31 -23.22
CA PRO A 384 -1.01 -13.80 -22.12
C PRO A 384 -0.49 -14.18 -20.71
N LEU A 385 0.46 -15.10 -20.57
CA LEU A 385 1.04 -15.44 -19.26
C LEU A 385 1.80 -14.26 -18.64
N TYR A 386 2.41 -13.41 -19.47
CA TYR A 386 3.11 -12.22 -18.99
C TYR A 386 2.14 -11.20 -18.39
N SER A 387 0.99 -10.94 -19.03
CA SER A 387 -0.02 -10.03 -18.50
C SER A 387 -0.65 -10.59 -17.22
N LYS A 388 -0.93 -11.90 -17.16
CA LYS A 388 -1.41 -12.58 -15.94
C LYS A 388 -0.46 -12.44 -14.74
N ARG A 389 0.82 -12.77 -14.90
CA ARG A 389 1.81 -12.65 -13.80
C ARG A 389 2.07 -11.21 -13.41
N PHE A 390 2.07 -10.30 -14.39
CA PHE A 390 2.28 -8.88 -14.12
C PHE A 390 1.10 -8.26 -13.33
N ALA A 391 -0.14 -8.69 -13.60
CA ALA A 391 -1.34 -8.16 -12.96
C ALA A 391 -1.33 -8.33 -11.43
N VAL A 392 -0.74 -9.41 -10.91
CA VAL A 392 -0.59 -9.65 -9.47
C VAL A 392 0.18 -8.51 -8.78
N PHE A 393 1.22 -7.97 -9.43
CA PHE A 393 2.01 -6.86 -8.88
C PHE A 393 1.32 -5.49 -8.95
N LEU A 394 0.15 -5.42 -9.59
CA LEU A 394 -0.71 -4.23 -9.61
C LEU A 394 -1.81 -4.27 -8.54
N SER A 395 -2.01 -5.41 -7.85
CA SER A 395 -3.02 -5.58 -6.79
C SER A 395 -2.50 -5.11 -5.44
N GLU A 396 -3.29 -4.29 -4.75
CA GLU A 396 -3.03 -3.85 -3.37
C GLU A 396 -3.30 -4.98 -2.38
N VAL A 397 -4.28 -5.84 -2.66
CA VAL A 397 -4.57 -7.03 -1.85
C VAL A 397 -3.37 -7.99 -1.86
N SER A 398 -2.77 -8.23 -3.03
CA SER A 398 -1.55 -9.04 -3.12
C SER A 398 -0.38 -8.42 -2.35
N GLU A 399 -0.20 -7.10 -2.42
CA GLU A 399 0.83 -6.40 -1.65
C GLU A 399 0.61 -6.53 -0.14
N ASN A 400 -0.64 -6.40 0.34
CA ASN A 400 -0.97 -6.56 1.75
C ASN A 400 -0.71 -8.00 2.24
N LYS A 401 -1.06 -9.02 1.45
CA LYS A 401 -0.70 -10.42 1.73
C LYS A 401 0.82 -10.60 1.84
N LEU A 402 1.59 -10.01 0.93
CA LEU A 402 3.05 -10.07 0.98
C LEU A 402 3.60 -9.39 2.25
N ARG A 403 3.08 -8.20 2.60
CA ARG A 403 3.48 -7.47 3.81
C ARG A 403 3.21 -8.28 5.07
N GLN A 404 2.06 -8.97 5.15
CA GLN A 404 1.72 -9.84 6.27
C GLN A 404 2.70 -11.03 6.38
N LEU A 405 3.03 -11.69 5.27
CA LEU A 405 4.03 -12.77 5.23
C LEU A 405 5.44 -12.29 5.64
N ASN A 406 5.88 -11.14 5.14
CA ASN A 406 7.16 -10.55 5.55
C ASN A 406 7.13 -10.19 7.04
N LEU A 407 6.01 -9.66 7.55
CA LEU A 407 5.85 -9.35 8.96
C LEU A 407 6.01 -10.60 9.83
N ASN A 408 5.38 -11.72 9.45
CA ASN A 408 5.51 -13.00 10.14
C ASN A 408 6.96 -13.53 10.12
N ASN A 409 7.66 -13.38 8.99
CA ASN A 409 9.07 -13.77 8.86
C ASN A 409 10.02 -12.89 9.71
N GLU A 410 9.71 -11.60 9.85
CA GLU A 410 10.52 -10.67 10.65
C GLU A 410 10.26 -10.75 12.15
N TRP A 411 9.06 -11.17 12.54
CA TRP A 411 8.60 -11.26 13.92
C TRP A 411 8.46 -12.71 14.34
N THR A 412 9.60 -13.37 14.54
CA THR A 412 9.65 -14.72 15.10
C THR A 412 9.33 -14.72 16.60
N LEU A 413 9.03 -15.90 17.14
CA LEU A 413 8.75 -16.08 18.57
C LEU A 413 9.87 -15.58 19.48
N ASP A 414 11.14 -15.77 19.10
CA ASP A 414 12.28 -15.31 19.89
C ASP A 414 12.31 -13.78 20.02
N LYS A 415 12.05 -13.08 18.91
CA LYS A 415 12.00 -11.61 18.90
C LYS A 415 10.81 -11.08 19.70
N LEU A 416 9.67 -11.77 19.64
CA LEU A 416 8.51 -11.41 20.45
C LEU A 416 8.76 -11.63 21.94
N ARG A 417 9.38 -12.75 22.32
CA ARG A 417 9.74 -13.06 23.71
C ARG A 417 10.67 -12.02 24.33
N GLN A 418 11.60 -11.46 23.54
CA GLN A 418 12.46 -10.36 24.00
C GLN A 418 11.70 -9.06 24.32
N ARG A 419 10.49 -8.88 23.77
CA ARG A 419 9.65 -7.69 24.02
C ARG A 419 8.54 -7.93 25.04
N LEU A 420 8.43 -9.15 25.58
CA LEU A 420 7.51 -9.42 26.68
C LEU A 420 7.98 -8.67 27.92
N THR A 421 7.06 -7.96 28.54
CA THR A 421 7.33 -7.25 29.79
C THR A 421 6.27 -7.61 30.80
N LYS A 422 6.61 -7.49 32.08
CA LYS A 422 5.63 -7.63 33.15
C LYS A 422 5.14 -6.26 33.58
N ASN A 423 3.82 -6.10 33.66
CA ASN A 423 3.23 -4.85 34.09
C ASN A 423 3.24 -4.71 35.63
N ALA A 424 2.78 -3.57 36.16
CA ALA A 424 2.72 -3.33 37.60
C ALA A 424 1.74 -4.26 38.35
N GLN A 425 0.86 -4.97 37.63
CA GLN A 425 -0.06 -5.98 38.16
C GLN A 425 0.51 -7.41 38.01
N ASP A 426 1.81 -7.54 37.66
CA ASP A 426 2.54 -8.79 37.40
C ASP A 426 1.98 -9.64 36.23
N LYS A 427 1.15 -9.04 35.37
CA LYS A 427 0.64 -9.69 34.14
C LYS A 427 1.65 -9.58 33.01
N LEU A 428 1.74 -10.62 32.20
CA LEU A 428 2.61 -10.66 31.04
C LEU A 428 1.97 -9.88 29.88
N GLU A 429 2.64 -8.80 29.46
CA GLU A 429 2.17 -7.92 28.39
C GLU A 429 3.11 -7.88 27.18
N LEU A 430 2.49 -7.81 26.01
CA LEU A 430 3.14 -7.59 24.72
C LEU A 430 2.60 -6.31 24.10
N HIS A 431 3.52 -5.38 23.81
CA HIS A 431 3.17 -4.12 23.15
C HIS A 431 3.73 -4.09 21.72
N LEU A 432 2.81 -4.01 20.75
CA LEU A 432 3.09 -3.86 19.33
C LEU A 432 2.76 -2.44 18.89
N PHE A 433 3.76 -1.75 18.32
CA PHE A 433 3.70 -0.35 17.97
C PHE A 433 4.14 -0.13 16.51
N MET A 434 3.35 0.61 15.74
CA MET A 434 3.68 1.05 14.36
C MET A 434 4.00 -0.11 13.40
N LEU A 435 3.28 -1.22 13.51
CA LEU A 435 3.37 -2.34 12.56
C LEU A 435 2.37 -2.15 11.41
N SER A 436 2.66 -2.73 10.25
CA SER A 436 1.74 -2.73 9.10
C SER A 436 0.53 -3.66 9.26
N GLY A 437 0.56 -4.55 10.26
CA GLY A 437 -0.46 -5.56 10.56
C GLY A 437 -0.17 -6.25 11.89
N ILE A 438 -0.92 -7.28 12.24
CA ILE A 438 -0.65 -8.11 13.42
C ILE A 438 0.15 -9.35 12.97
N PRO A 439 1.36 -9.60 13.49
CA PRO A 439 2.07 -10.84 13.19
C PRO A 439 1.32 -12.06 13.76
N ASP A 440 1.14 -13.09 12.95
CA ASP A 440 0.40 -14.31 13.35
C ASP A 440 1.13 -15.10 14.44
N THR A 441 2.46 -15.02 14.46
CA THR A 441 3.34 -15.59 15.50
C THR A 441 3.06 -15.06 16.91
N VAL A 442 2.35 -13.94 17.05
CA VAL A 442 1.92 -13.42 18.36
C VAL A 442 0.93 -14.38 19.03
N PHE A 443 0.08 -15.04 18.26
CA PHE A 443 -0.97 -15.91 18.79
C PHE A 443 -0.44 -17.26 19.31
N ASP A 444 0.80 -17.61 18.96
CA ASP A 444 1.50 -18.78 19.51
C ASP A 444 2.04 -18.53 20.95
N LEU A 445 2.01 -17.28 21.44
CA LEU A 445 2.45 -16.92 22.79
C LEU A 445 1.38 -17.20 23.83
N VAL A 446 1.11 -18.49 24.09
CA VAL A 446 0.02 -18.95 24.96
C VAL A 446 0.03 -18.40 26.40
N GLU A 447 1.18 -17.94 26.89
CA GLU A 447 1.33 -17.33 28.23
C GLU A 447 0.91 -15.85 28.30
N LEU A 448 0.53 -15.24 27.17
CA LEU A 448 0.21 -13.82 27.10
C LEU A 448 -1.15 -13.52 27.76
N GLU A 449 -1.16 -12.57 28.70
CA GLU A 449 -2.38 -12.12 29.37
C GLU A 449 -2.88 -10.76 28.83
N VAL A 450 -1.96 -9.90 28.37
CA VAL A 450 -2.26 -8.54 27.92
C VAL A 450 -1.66 -8.29 26.55
N LEU A 451 -2.51 -7.97 25.57
CA LEU A 451 -2.07 -7.58 24.23
C LEU A 451 -2.35 -6.09 23.98
N LYS A 452 -1.32 -5.31 23.68
CA LYS A 452 -1.43 -3.89 23.33
C LYS A 452 -1.09 -3.65 21.87
N LEU A 453 -2.04 -3.09 21.13
CA LEU A 453 -1.92 -2.73 19.73
C LEU A 453 -1.99 -1.21 19.62
N GLU A 454 -0.93 -0.58 19.10
CA GLU A 454 -0.86 0.87 18.94
C GLU A 454 -0.45 1.26 17.51
N LEU A 455 -1.26 2.11 16.88
CA LEU A 455 -1.04 2.66 15.53
C LEU A 455 -0.82 1.59 14.43
N ILE A 456 -1.60 0.51 14.50
CA ILE A 456 -1.64 -0.55 13.48
C ILE A 456 -2.87 -0.31 12.58
N PRO A 457 -2.68 -0.08 11.26
CA PRO A 457 -3.79 0.11 10.32
C PRO A 457 -4.45 -1.22 9.95
N ASP A 458 -5.73 -1.16 9.53
CA ASP A 458 -6.49 -2.28 8.97
C ASP A 458 -6.40 -3.61 9.75
N VAL A 459 -6.41 -3.52 11.08
CA VAL A 459 -6.33 -4.69 11.95
C VAL A 459 -7.54 -5.60 11.73
N THR A 460 -7.28 -6.84 11.34
CA THR A 460 -8.24 -7.94 11.44
C THR A 460 -7.70 -8.93 12.45
N ILE A 461 -8.45 -9.17 13.53
CA ILE A 461 -8.05 -10.16 14.54
C ILE A 461 -8.41 -11.55 14.01
N PRO A 462 -7.41 -12.41 13.72
CA PRO A 462 -7.65 -13.74 13.17
C PRO A 462 -8.21 -14.70 14.23
N PRO A 463 -8.84 -15.80 13.80
CA PRO A 463 -9.37 -16.83 14.71
C PRO A 463 -8.29 -17.59 15.48
N SER A 464 -7.02 -17.51 15.06
CA SER A 464 -5.87 -18.03 15.80
C SER A 464 -5.71 -17.43 17.20
N ILE A 465 -6.33 -16.28 17.50
CA ILE A 465 -6.40 -15.72 18.85
C ILE A 465 -6.97 -16.69 19.88
N ALA A 466 -7.76 -17.69 19.46
CA ALA A 466 -8.30 -18.72 20.35
C ALA A 466 -7.23 -19.57 21.04
N GLN A 467 -5.98 -19.58 20.53
CA GLN A 467 -4.84 -20.24 21.16
C GLN A 467 -4.39 -19.54 22.46
N LEU A 468 -4.67 -18.23 22.60
CA LEU A 468 -4.27 -17.40 23.74
C LEU A 468 -5.22 -17.57 24.94
N THR A 469 -5.32 -18.78 25.49
CA THR A 469 -6.22 -19.11 26.62
C THR A 469 -6.07 -18.18 27.85
N GLY A 470 -4.89 -17.61 28.04
CA GLY A 470 -4.58 -16.66 29.12
C GLY A 470 -5.07 -15.23 28.91
N LEU A 471 -5.48 -14.84 27.70
CA LEU A 471 -5.76 -13.43 27.36
C LEU A 471 -6.91 -12.86 28.21
N LYS A 472 -6.61 -11.84 29.02
CA LYS A 472 -7.58 -11.12 29.86
C LYS A 472 -7.79 -9.68 29.43
N GLU A 473 -6.77 -9.05 28.85
CA GLU A 473 -6.83 -7.63 28.48
C GLU A 473 -6.39 -7.37 27.04
N LEU A 474 -7.13 -6.48 26.38
CA LEU A 474 -6.82 -6.02 25.03
C LEU A 474 -6.80 -4.49 25.00
N TRP A 475 -5.76 -3.92 24.40
CA TRP A 475 -5.61 -2.48 24.25
C TRP A 475 -5.56 -2.14 22.77
N LEU A 476 -6.50 -1.32 22.32
CA LEU A 476 -6.66 -0.83 20.96
C LEU A 476 -6.40 0.68 20.95
N TYR A 477 -5.17 1.08 20.63
CA TYR A 477 -4.72 2.47 20.68
C TYR A 477 -4.57 3.05 19.26
N HIS A 478 -5.56 3.85 18.86
CA HIS A 478 -5.66 4.41 17.51
C HIS A 478 -5.62 3.30 16.43
N THR A 479 -6.29 2.19 16.71
CA THR A 479 -6.36 1.01 15.85
C THR A 479 -7.81 0.61 15.64
N ALA A 480 -8.29 0.74 14.40
CA ALA A 480 -9.59 0.21 14.02
C ALA A 480 -9.46 -1.31 13.82
N ALA A 481 -10.19 -2.09 14.62
CA ALA A 481 -10.11 -3.55 14.60
C ALA A 481 -11.41 -4.17 14.05
N LYS A 482 -11.29 -4.88 12.94
CA LYS A 482 -12.29 -5.84 12.45
C LYS A 482 -12.05 -7.19 13.11
N ILE A 483 -13.11 -7.93 13.36
CA ILE A 483 -13.02 -9.25 13.97
C ILE A 483 -13.96 -10.21 13.27
N GLU A 484 -13.47 -11.43 13.07
CA GLU A 484 -14.27 -12.52 12.52
C GLU A 484 -15.12 -13.19 13.60
N ALA A 485 -16.18 -13.89 13.18
CA ALA A 485 -17.12 -14.53 14.10
C ALA A 485 -16.47 -15.55 15.06
N PRO A 486 -15.51 -16.41 14.65
CA PRO A 486 -14.88 -17.36 15.56
C PRO A 486 -13.99 -16.68 16.61
N ALA A 487 -13.18 -15.69 16.19
CA ALA A 487 -12.37 -14.88 17.10
C ALA A 487 -13.26 -14.14 18.12
N LEU A 488 -14.39 -13.61 17.67
CA LEU A 488 -15.35 -12.93 18.54
C LEU A 488 -15.96 -13.88 19.57
N ALA A 489 -16.25 -15.14 19.22
CA ALA A 489 -16.75 -16.12 20.18
C ALA A 489 -15.73 -16.35 21.31
N PHE A 490 -14.45 -16.48 20.97
CA PHE A 490 -13.38 -16.59 21.95
C PHE A 490 -13.26 -15.36 22.87
N LEU A 491 -13.24 -14.15 22.30
CA LEU A 491 -13.14 -12.91 23.09
C LEU A 491 -14.35 -12.70 24.00
N ARG A 492 -15.55 -13.11 23.56
CA ARG A 492 -16.79 -13.02 24.35
C ARG A 492 -16.75 -13.80 25.65
N GLU A 493 -15.91 -14.84 25.73
CA GLU A 493 -15.79 -15.70 26.90
C GLU A 493 -14.61 -15.32 27.78
N ASN A 494 -13.51 -14.82 27.19
CA ASN A 494 -12.24 -14.67 27.90
C ASN A 494 -11.88 -13.24 28.31
N LEU A 495 -12.30 -12.23 27.54
CA LEU A 495 -11.84 -10.85 27.73
C LEU A 495 -12.51 -10.19 28.95
N ARG A 496 -11.69 -9.70 29.88
CA ARG A 496 -12.16 -9.04 31.12
C ARG A 496 -11.98 -7.53 31.08
N ALA A 497 -10.89 -7.03 30.52
CA ALA A 497 -10.63 -5.61 30.37
C ALA A 497 -10.38 -5.22 28.91
N LEU A 498 -10.96 -4.10 28.49
CA LEU A 498 -10.77 -3.54 27.16
C LEU A 498 -10.42 -2.07 27.25
N HIS A 499 -9.31 -1.70 26.63
CA HIS A 499 -8.84 -0.32 26.54
C HIS A 499 -8.95 0.15 25.10
N ILE A 500 -9.69 1.22 24.87
CA ILE A 500 -9.83 1.82 23.55
C ILE A 500 -9.40 3.28 23.65
N LYS A 501 -8.37 3.63 22.89
CA LYS A 501 -7.96 5.01 22.68
C LYS A 501 -8.23 5.35 21.22
N PHE A 502 -9.01 6.38 20.97
CA PHE A 502 -9.48 6.71 19.62
C PHE A 502 -9.43 8.21 19.38
N THR A 503 -9.28 8.59 18.12
CA THR A 503 -9.38 9.99 17.68
C THR A 503 -10.73 10.26 17.06
N ASP A 504 -11.17 9.36 16.17
CA ASP A 504 -12.50 9.37 15.56
C ASP A 504 -13.40 8.29 16.18
N ILE A 505 -14.69 8.56 16.26
CA ILE A 505 -15.70 7.65 16.79
C ILE A 505 -15.83 6.36 15.94
N LYS A 506 -15.49 6.45 14.64
CA LYS A 506 -15.52 5.32 13.70
C LYS A 506 -14.48 4.24 14.02
N GLU A 507 -13.43 4.60 14.76
CA GLU A 507 -12.40 3.65 15.20
C GLU A 507 -12.92 2.71 16.30
N ILE A 508 -14.02 3.09 16.99
CA ILE A 508 -14.62 2.26 18.03
C ILE A 508 -15.41 1.11 17.40
N PRO A 509 -14.98 -0.15 17.60
CA PRO A 509 -15.65 -1.27 16.96
C PRO A 509 -17.00 -1.57 17.62
N LEU A 510 -18.04 -1.82 16.83
CA LEU A 510 -19.38 -2.12 17.36
C LEU A 510 -19.49 -3.51 18.02
N TRP A 511 -18.54 -4.41 17.76
CA TRP A 511 -18.54 -5.75 18.34
C TRP A 511 -18.24 -5.77 19.84
N ILE A 512 -17.73 -4.67 20.42
CA ILE A 512 -17.41 -4.56 21.85
C ILE A 512 -18.63 -4.80 22.73
N TYR A 513 -19.83 -4.36 22.28
CA TYR A 513 -21.08 -4.52 23.03
C TYR A 513 -21.56 -5.97 23.10
N SER A 514 -20.97 -6.84 22.27
CA SER A 514 -21.30 -8.26 22.30
C SER A 514 -20.47 -9.06 23.31
N LEU A 515 -19.47 -8.43 23.95
CA LEU A 515 -18.57 -9.06 24.94
C LEU A 515 -19.26 -9.17 26.30
N LYS A 516 -19.85 -10.34 26.59
CA LYS A 516 -20.67 -10.55 27.79
C LYS A 516 -19.87 -10.66 29.09
N THR A 517 -18.61 -11.08 29.02
CA THR A 517 -17.73 -11.27 30.20
C THR A 517 -16.89 -10.05 30.55
N LEU A 518 -17.03 -8.95 29.79
CA LEU A 518 -16.26 -7.73 30.02
C LEU A 518 -16.63 -7.09 31.36
N GLU A 519 -15.63 -6.91 32.22
CA GLU A 519 -15.76 -6.31 33.56
C GLU A 519 -15.23 -4.88 33.61
N GLU A 520 -14.20 -4.56 32.82
CA GLU A 520 -13.56 -3.25 32.80
C GLU A 520 -13.51 -2.67 31.38
N LEU A 521 -13.95 -1.42 31.24
CA LEU A 521 -13.92 -0.70 29.96
C LEU A 521 -13.29 0.68 30.16
N HIS A 522 -12.24 0.94 29.37
CA HIS A 522 -11.53 2.20 29.36
C HIS A 522 -11.68 2.86 27.99
N LEU A 523 -12.41 3.97 27.93
CA LEU A 523 -12.60 4.76 26.72
C LEU A 523 -11.83 6.07 26.86
N THR A 524 -10.87 6.29 25.96
CA THR A 524 -10.08 7.52 25.90
C THR A 524 -10.19 8.14 24.52
N GLY A 525 -10.80 9.32 24.43
CA GLY A 525 -11.03 9.98 23.15
C GLY A 525 -12.21 10.94 23.23
N ASN A 526 -12.41 11.75 22.20
CA ASN A 526 -13.48 12.74 22.21
C ASN A 526 -14.84 12.11 21.83
N LEU A 527 -15.79 12.10 22.77
CA LEU A 527 -17.15 11.58 22.59
C LEU A 527 -18.18 12.69 22.28
N SER A 528 -17.74 13.95 22.10
CA SER A 528 -18.63 15.12 22.02
C SER A 528 -19.26 15.39 20.65
N ALA A 529 -19.03 14.56 19.63
CA ALA A 529 -19.63 14.76 18.31
C ALA A 529 -21.16 14.61 18.38
N GLU A 530 -21.88 15.72 18.24
CA GLU A 530 -23.33 15.86 18.44
C GLU A 530 -24.17 14.83 17.66
N ASN A 531 -23.67 14.34 16.52
CA ASN A 531 -24.35 13.36 15.68
C ASN A 531 -24.11 11.89 16.09
N ASN A 532 -23.15 11.58 16.97
CA ASN A 532 -22.78 10.19 17.34
C ASN A 532 -22.82 9.90 18.86
N ARG A 533 -23.28 10.86 19.66
CA ARG A 533 -23.38 10.75 21.14
C ARG A 533 -24.23 9.55 21.60
N TYR A 534 -25.14 9.08 20.75
CA TYR A 534 -26.08 7.99 21.03
C TYR A 534 -25.56 6.62 20.56
N ILE A 535 -25.01 6.52 19.35
CA ILE A 535 -24.71 5.22 18.70
C ILE A 535 -23.65 4.39 19.46
N VAL A 536 -22.58 5.03 19.94
CA VAL A 536 -21.50 4.30 20.64
C VAL A 536 -21.87 4.02 22.09
N ILE A 537 -22.56 4.94 22.76
CA ILE A 537 -22.76 4.79 24.20
C ILE A 537 -24.01 3.93 24.49
N ASP A 538 -25.02 3.92 23.61
CA ASP A 538 -26.22 3.08 23.78
C ASP A 538 -25.90 1.58 23.84
N GLY A 539 -24.87 1.13 23.15
CA GLY A 539 -24.40 -0.25 23.18
C GLY A 539 -23.88 -0.70 24.56
N LEU A 540 -23.49 0.21 25.45
CA LEU A 540 -23.02 -0.14 26.80
C LEU A 540 -24.09 -0.85 27.64
N ARG A 541 -25.38 -0.70 27.31
CA ARG A 541 -26.48 -1.39 28.02
C ARG A 541 -26.36 -2.91 27.98
N GLU A 542 -25.73 -3.45 26.94
CA GLU A 542 -25.55 -4.89 26.77
C GLU A 542 -24.44 -5.47 27.67
N LEU A 543 -23.55 -4.61 28.20
CA LEU A 543 -22.43 -5.00 29.06
C LEU A 543 -22.86 -5.19 30.52
N LYS A 544 -23.73 -6.18 30.76
CA LYS A 544 -24.36 -6.44 32.08
C LYS A 544 -23.37 -6.81 33.20
N ARG A 545 -22.13 -7.21 32.87
CA ARG A 545 -21.09 -7.57 33.84
C ARG A 545 -20.08 -6.45 34.10
N LEU A 546 -20.28 -5.28 33.50
CA LEU A 546 -19.36 -4.16 33.64
C LEU A 546 -19.34 -3.67 35.10
N LYS A 547 -18.16 -3.71 35.72
CA LYS A 547 -17.89 -3.24 37.09
C LYS A 547 -17.12 -1.94 37.09
N VAL A 548 -16.19 -1.76 36.15
CA VAL A 548 -15.33 -0.58 36.06
C VAL A 548 -15.56 0.10 34.72
N LEU A 549 -15.92 1.39 34.77
CA LEU A 549 -15.98 2.24 33.59
C LEU A 549 -15.10 3.46 33.79
N ARG A 550 -14.11 3.61 32.89
CA ARG A 550 -13.26 4.78 32.84
C ARG A 550 -13.48 5.54 31.54
N LEU A 551 -13.89 6.79 31.67
CA LEU A 551 -14.13 7.71 30.58
C LEU A 551 -13.12 8.86 30.68
N LYS A 552 -12.21 8.94 29.72
CA LYS A 552 -11.34 10.09 29.51
C LYS A 552 -11.77 10.80 28.23
N SER A 553 -12.57 11.84 28.38
CA SER A 553 -13.25 12.52 27.26
C SER A 553 -13.68 13.93 27.65
N ASN A 554 -14.18 14.73 26.71
CA ASN A 554 -14.68 16.09 26.96
C ASN A 554 -16.22 16.09 27.11
N LEU A 555 -16.72 15.48 28.18
CA LEU A 555 -18.15 15.32 28.44
C LEU A 555 -18.74 16.61 29.02
N SER A 556 -19.70 17.23 28.33
CA SER A 556 -20.49 18.34 28.88
C SER A 556 -21.53 17.87 29.91
N LYS A 557 -22.04 16.65 29.73
CA LYS A 557 -23.05 16.01 30.60
C LYS A 557 -22.83 14.50 30.57
N LEU A 558 -23.08 13.87 31.72
CA LEU A 558 -23.05 12.41 31.84
C LEU A 558 -24.17 11.77 31.00
N PRO A 559 -23.86 10.86 30.06
CA PRO A 559 -24.86 10.18 29.25
C PRO A 559 -25.82 9.34 30.09
N GLN A 560 -27.10 9.29 29.73
CA GLN A 560 -28.11 8.53 30.46
C GLN A 560 -27.79 7.03 30.51
N VAL A 561 -27.30 6.46 29.42
CA VAL A 561 -26.90 5.05 29.37
C VAL A 561 -25.82 4.70 30.40
N VAL A 562 -24.86 5.59 30.69
CA VAL A 562 -23.88 5.36 31.76
C VAL A 562 -24.59 5.23 33.11
N THR A 563 -25.66 6.00 33.32
CA THR A 563 -26.48 5.92 34.54
C THR A 563 -27.38 4.70 34.59
N ASP A 564 -27.80 4.17 33.43
CA ASP A 564 -28.58 2.93 33.33
C ASP A 564 -27.69 1.70 33.66
N VAL A 565 -26.45 1.67 33.15
CA VAL A 565 -25.42 0.66 33.47
C VAL A 565 -24.90 0.82 34.91
N GLY A 566 -25.03 2.02 35.47
CA GLY A 566 -24.56 2.37 36.80
C GLY A 566 -25.19 1.58 37.96
N VAL A 567 -26.25 0.81 37.73
CA VAL A 567 -26.89 -0.04 38.75
C VAL A 567 -25.95 -1.17 39.19
N HIS A 568 -25.15 -1.73 38.29
CA HIS A 568 -24.21 -2.81 38.59
C HIS A 568 -22.74 -2.35 38.66
N LEU A 569 -22.47 -1.11 38.27
CA LEU A 569 -21.13 -0.53 38.26
C LEU A 569 -20.60 -0.33 39.70
N GLN A 570 -19.34 -0.71 39.92
CA GLN A 570 -18.63 -0.56 41.19
C GLN A 570 -17.70 0.66 41.17
N LYS A 571 -17.05 0.91 40.03
CA LYS A 571 -16.13 2.04 39.84
C LYS A 571 -16.51 2.87 38.63
N LEU A 572 -16.67 4.17 38.85
CA LEU A 572 -16.81 5.16 37.79
C LEU A 572 -15.67 6.16 37.87
N SER A 573 -14.89 6.25 36.79
CA SER A 573 -13.80 7.20 36.66
C SER A 573 -14.05 8.11 35.47
N ILE A 574 -14.20 9.41 35.72
CA ILE A 574 -14.35 10.43 34.68
C ILE A 574 -13.15 11.37 34.77
N ASN A 575 -12.38 11.44 33.70
CA ASN A 575 -11.32 12.42 33.53
C ASN A 575 -11.70 13.35 32.38
N ASN A 576 -12.12 14.57 32.71
CA ASN A 576 -12.77 15.46 31.74
C ASN A 576 -11.85 16.47 31.05
N GLU A 577 -10.53 16.30 31.22
CA GLU A 577 -9.46 17.12 30.65
C GLU A 577 -9.58 18.65 30.85
N GLY A 578 -10.40 19.10 31.82
CA GLY A 578 -10.67 20.52 32.11
C GLY A 578 -12.01 21.02 31.58
N THR A 579 -12.81 20.17 30.93
CA THR A 579 -14.17 20.52 30.48
C THR A 579 -15.13 20.53 31.68
N LYS A 580 -16.04 21.51 31.72
CA LYS A 580 -17.05 21.61 32.78
C LYS A 580 -18.12 20.53 32.64
N LEU A 581 -18.20 19.66 33.65
CA LEU A 581 -19.21 18.60 33.71
C LEU A 581 -20.47 19.10 34.42
N ILE A 582 -21.56 19.28 33.68
CA ILE A 582 -22.81 19.85 34.19
C ILE A 582 -23.83 18.72 34.41
N VAL A 583 -24.73 18.89 35.39
CA VAL A 583 -25.87 17.99 35.70
C VAL A 583 -25.47 16.59 36.16
N LEU A 584 -25.04 16.50 37.43
CA LEU A 584 -24.70 15.24 38.07
C LEU A 584 -25.85 14.59 38.87
N ASN A 585 -27.08 15.11 38.74
CA ASN A 585 -28.26 14.57 39.43
C ASN A 585 -28.50 13.08 39.11
N SER A 586 -28.11 12.63 37.92
CA SER A 586 -28.26 11.25 37.47
C SER A 586 -27.37 10.26 38.24
N LEU A 587 -26.31 10.73 38.93
CA LEU A 587 -25.45 9.87 39.76
C LEU A 587 -26.25 9.13 40.82
N LYS A 588 -27.36 9.71 41.33
CA LYS A 588 -28.21 9.10 42.36
C LYS A 588 -28.72 7.69 42.01
N LYS A 589 -28.76 7.34 40.71
CA LYS A 589 -29.15 6.01 40.23
C LYS A 589 -28.08 4.93 40.48
N MET A 590 -26.82 5.31 40.69
CA MET A 590 -25.66 4.41 40.77
C MET A 590 -25.43 3.87 42.18
N VAL A 591 -26.45 3.27 42.79
CA VAL A 591 -26.44 2.93 44.22
C VAL A 591 -25.36 1.93 44.64
N ASN A 592 -24.81 1.16 43.69
CA ASN A 592 -23.80 0.13 43.97
C ASN A 592 -22.35 0.64 43.84
N LEU A 593 -22.16 1.92 43.55
CA LEU A 593 -20.84 2.50 43.34
C LEU A 593 -20.03 2.51 44.65
N THR A 594 -18.85 1.93 44.61
CA THR A 594 -17.88 1.88 45.72
C THR A 594 -16.74 2.87 45.52
N GLU A 595 -16.36 3.14 44.27
CA GLU A 595 -15.29 4.06 43.91
C GLU A 595 -15.77 5.09 42.89
N LEU A 596 -15.57 6.38 43.19
CA LEU A 596 -15.89 7.48 42.30
C LEU A 596 -14.68 8.39 42.10
N GLU A 597 -14.26 8.55 40.86
CA GLU A 597 -13.21 9.49 40.47
C GLU A 597 -13.78 10.53 39.50
N LEU A 598 -13.73 11.81 39.88
CA LEU A 598 -14.09 12.96 39.06
C LEU A 598 -12.87 13.88 38.96
N ILE A 599 -12.01 13.59 37.98
CA ILE A 599 -10.69 14.20 37.82
C ILE A 599 -10.77 15.25 36.71
N ARG A 600 -10.25 16.47 36.93
CA ARG A 600 -10.22 17.51 35.87
C ARG A 600 -11.59 17.79 35.26
N CYS A 601 -12.63 17.89 36.11
CA CYS A 601 -14.02 18.07 35.71
C CYS A 601 -14.50 19.53 35.83
N ASP A 602 -13.61 20.47 36.15
CA ASP A 602 -13.91 21.89 36.42
C ASP A 602 -15.07 22.06 37.43
N LEU A 603 -15.05 21.23 38.48
CA LEU A 603 -16.04 21.31 39.56
C LEU A 603 -15.69 22.43 40.52
N GLU A 604 -16.58 23.42 40.67
CA GLU A 604 -16.44 24.49 41.66
C GLU A 604 -16.95 24.07 43.05
N ARG A 605 -17.90 23.12 43.08
CA ARG A 605 -18.51 22.56 44.29
C ARG A 605 -18.70 21.05 44.18
N ILE A 606 -18.78 20.38 45.33
CA ILE A 606 -19.07 18.95 45.40
C ILE A 606 -20.56 18.73 45.07
N PRO A 607 -20.90 17.91 44.08
CA PRO A 607 -22.29 17.72 43.66
C PRO A 607 -23.09 16.92 44.70
N HIS A 608 -24.25 17.46 45.11
CA HIS A 608 -25.10 16.87 46.15
C HIS A 608 -25.60 15.46 45.87
N SER A 609 -25.61 15.03 44.60
CA SER A 609 -26.02 13.69 44.20
C SER A 609 -25.07 12.59 44.68
N ILE A 610 -23.80 12.90 44.97
CA ILE A 610 -22.83 11.95 45.53
C ILE A 610 -23.30 11.44 46.90
N PHE A 611 -24.02 12.26 47.67
CA PHE A 611 -24.47 11.90 49.02
C PHE A 611 -25.57 10.84 49.05
N SER A 612 -26.17 10.52 47.90
CA SER A 612 -27.11 9.40 47.77
C SER A 612 -26.42 8.04 47.63
N LEU A 613 -25.10 8.02 47.43
CA LEU A 613 -24.30 6.82 47.15
C LEU A 613 -23.75 6.19 48.44
N HIS A 614 -24.64 5.60 49.23
CA HIS A 614 -24.35 5.04 50.56
C HIS A 614 -23.24 3.96 50.60
N ASN A 615 -22.93 3.34 49.46
CA ASN A 615 -21.89 2.32 49.35
C ASN A 615 -20.50 2.85 49.02
N LEU A 616 -20.34 4.17 48.81
CA LEU A 616 -19.04 4.75 48.48
C LEU A 616 -18.02 4.50 49.59
N GLN A 617 -16.88 3.98 49.17
CA GLN A 617 -15.71 3.71 49.99
C GLN A 617 -14.59 4.70 49.65
N GLU A 618 -14.46 5.06 48.37
CA GLU A 618 -13.44 5.96 47.87
C GLU A 618 -14.02 7.05 46.98
N ILE A 619 -13.59 8.29 47.24
CA ILE A 619 -13.92 9.47 46.42
C ILE A 619 -12.62 10.20 46.07
N ASP A 620 -12.41 10.45 44.78
CA ASP A 620 -11.33 11.27 44.26
C ASP A 620 -11.88 12.45 43.42
N LEU A 621 -11.67 13.67 43.92
CA LEU A 621 -12.04 14.92 43.25
C LEU A 621 -10.80 15.74 42.88
N LYS A 622 -9.75 15.07 42.40
CA LYS A 622 -8.49 15.68 41.96
C LYS A 622 -8.65 16.77 40.91
N ASP A 623 -7.83 17.82 41.03
CA ASP A 623 -7.57 18.79 39.96
C ASP A 623 -8.89 19.41 39.45
N ASN A 624 -9.68 19.89 40.41
CA ASN A 624 -10.90 20.64 40.19
C ASN A 624 -10.72 22.06 40.75
N ASN A 625 -11.75 22.90 40.56
CA ASN A 625 -11.76 24.27 41.03
C ASN A 625 -12.48 24.40 42.39
N LEU A 626 -12.39 23.38 43.25
CA LEU A 626 -13.06 23.37 44.55
C LEU A 626 -12.40 24.39 45.48
N LYS A 627 -13.16 25.41 45.90
CA LYS A 627 -12.70 26.44 46.85
C LYS A 627 -13.11 26.15 48.29
N THR A 628 -14.23 25.47 48.45
CA THR A 628 -14.83 25.12 49.75
C THR A 628 -15.25 23.66 49.74
N ILE A 629 -15.35 23.09 50.93
CA ILE A 629 -15.82 21.72 51.16
C ILE A 629 -16.87 21.69 52.28
N GLU A 630 -17.66 22.76 52.40
CA GLU A 630 -18.77 22.87 53.37
C GLU A 630 -19.82 21.77 53.16
N GLU A 631 -19.94 21.26 51.94
CA GLU A 631 -20.80 20.14 51.59
C GLU A 631 -20.43 18.83 52.31
N ILE A 632 -19.26 18.76 52.97
CA ILE A 632 -18.86 17.64 53.84
C ILE A 632 -19.88 17.38 54.96
N ILE A 633 -20.69 18.36 55.36
CA ILE A 633 -21.80 18.14 56.30
C ILE A 633 -22.67 16.94 55.86
N SER A 634 -22.88 16.80 54.55
CA SER A 634 -23.71 15.71 53.99
C SER A 634 -22.98 14.37 53.86
N PHE A 635 -21.66 14.31 54.11
CA PHE A 635 -20.89 13.07 54.05
C PHE A 635 -21.18 12.14 55.23
N GLN A 636 -21.85 12.64 56.29
CA GLN A 636 -22.36 11.78 57.36
C GLN A 636 -23.28 10.66 56.85
N HIS A 637 -23.90 10.83 55.68
CA HIS A 637 -24.73 9.81 55.03
C HIS A 637 -23.89 8.72 54.32
N LEU A 638 -22.59 8.93 54.14
CA LEU A 638 -21.65 8.01 53.49
C LEU A 638 -20.94 7.15 54.54
N HIS A 639 -21.67 6.25 55.17
CA HIS A 639 -21.18 5.49 56.33
C HIS A 639 -19.96 4.60 56.04
N ARG A 640 -19.72 4.24 54.78
CA ARG A 640 -18.63 3.34 54.34
C ARG A 640 -17.41 4.08 53.78
N LEU A 641 -17.40 5.41 53.80
CA LEU A 641 -16.30 6.19 53.24
C LEU A 641 -15.02 5.97 54.06
N THR A 642 -13.99 5.43 53.42
CA THR A 642 -12.67 5.16 54.02
C THR A 642 -11.57 6.00 53.39
N CYS A 643 -11.75 6.49 52.16
CA CYS A 643 -10.73 7.20 51.40
C CYS A 643 -11.33 8.46 50.77
N LEU A 644 -10.77 9.63 51.14
CA LEU A 644 -11.15 10.92 50.58
C LEU A 644 -9.94 11.64 50.00
N LYS A 645 -9.96 11.88 48.68
CA LYS A 645 -8.90 12.56 47.93
C LYS A 645 -9.42 13.87 47.35
N LEU A 646 -8.87 14.98 47.83
CA LEU A 646 -9.25 16.36 47.49
C LEU A 646 -8.03 17.22 47.08
N TRP A 647 -6.97 16.56 46.63
CA TRP A 647 -5.70 17.17 46.23
C TRP A 647 -5.79 18.00 44.95
N TYR A 648 -4.84 18.92 44.76
CA TYR A 648 -4.79 19.83 43.60
C TYR A 648 -6.09 20.62 43.43
N ASN A 649 -6.55 21.30 44.48
CA ASN A 649 -7.74 22.14 44.44
C ASN A 649 -7.40 23.54 44.98
N HIS A 650 -8.42 24.33 45.33
CA HIS A 650 -8.26 25.68 45.87
C HIS A 650 -8.88 25.81 47.28
N ILE A 651 -8.92 24.72 48.04
CA ILE A 651 -9.55 24.66 49.36
C ILE A 651 -8.77 25.56 50.32
N ALA A 652 -9.43 26.57 50.88
CA ALA A 652 -8.80 27.54 51.78
C ALA A 652 -8.82 27.11 53.26
N TYR A 653 -9.82 26.33 53.68
CA TYR A 653 -9.92 25.83 55.04
C TYR A 653 -10.69 24.51 55.08
N ILE A 654 -10.50 23.75 56.17
CA ILE A 654 -11.20 22.50 56.43
C ILE A 654 -12.33 22.79 57.44
N PRO A 655 -13.60 22.51 57.12
CA PRO A 655 -14.71 22.67 58.06
C PRO A 655 -14.63 21.70 59.25
N ILE A 656 -15.17 22.10 60.39
CA ILE A 656 -15.16 21.30 61.63
C ILE A 656 -15.89 19.95 61.48
N GLN A 657 -16.81 19.85 60.52
CA GLN A 657 -17.61 18.66 60.26
C GLN A 657 -16.82 17.52 59.64
N ILE A 658 -15.56 17.74 59.23
CA ILE A 658 -14.65 16.65 58.86
C ILE A 658 -14.53 15.60 59.98
N GLY A 659 -14.64 16.02 61.24
CA GLY A 659 -14.58 15.13 62.40
C GLY A 659 -15.71 14.12 62.50
N ASN A 660 -16.82 14.32 61.77
CA ASN A 660 -17.91 13.36 61.70
C ASN A 660 -17.53 12.13 60.84
N LEU A 661 -16.49 12.23 60.01
CA LEU A 661 -16.04 11.15 59.11
C LEU A 661 -15.09 10.18 59.82
N THR A 662 -15.57 9.60 60.91
CA THR A 662 -14.77 8.75 61.82
C THR A 662 -14.28 7.44 61.19
N ASN A 663 -14.87 7.02 60.06
CA ASN A 663 -14.47 5.84 59.30
C ASN A 663 -13.33 6.07 58.30
N LEU A 664 -12.87 7.31 58.12
CA LEU A 664 -11.76 7.60 57.20
C LEU A 664 -10.45 6.95 57.65
N GLU A 665 -9.81 6.26 56.72
CA GLU A 665 -8.46 5.71 56.83
C GLU A 665 -7.43 6.50 56.01
N ARG A 666 -7.86 7.16 54.93
CA ARG A 666 -7.00 7.94 54.04
C ARG A 666 -7.61 9.30 53.73
N LEU A 667 -6.81 10.37 53.93
CA LEU A 667 -7.20 11.73 53.60
C LEU A 667 -6.05 12.45 52.88
N TYR A 668 -6.31 12.91 51.66
CA TYR A 668 -5.35 13.65 50.84
C TYR A 668 -5.88 15.05 50.54
N LEU A 669 -5.17 16.06 51.03
CA LEU A 669 -5.48 17.49 50.91
C LEU A 669 -4.30 18.28 50.36
N ASN A 670 -3.34 17.62 49.72
CA ASN A 670 -2.13 18.25 49.22
C ASN A 670 -2.39 19.19 48.04
N ARG A 671 -1.54 20.23 47.91
CA ARG A 671 -1.67 21.30 46.91
C ARG A 671 -3.04 21.96 46.96
N ASN A 672 -3.38 22.47 48.14
CA ASN A 672 -4.50 23.35 48.39
C ASN A 672 -3.98 24.69 48.95
N LYS A 673 -4.85 25.51 49.54
CA LYS A 673 -4.51 26.81 50.14
C LYS A 673 -4.85 26.83 51.63
N ILE A 674 -4.75 25.68 52.30
CA ILE A 674 -5.18 25.51 53.69
C ILE A 674 -4.21 26.20 54.63
N GLU A 675 -4.72 27.08 55.50
CA GLU A 675 -3.91 27.81 56.48
C GLU A 675 -3.92 27.16 57.87
N LYS A 676 -5.03 26.52 58.25
CA LYS A 676 -5.24 25.94 59.59
C LYS A 676 -5.95 24.60 59.50
N ILE A 677 -5.61 23.69 60.41
CA ILE A 677 -6.28 22.40 60.60
C ILE A 677 -7.21 22.50 61.81
N PRO A 678 -8.51 22.19 61.68
CA PRO A 678 -9.43 22.13 62.82
C PRO A 678 -9.11 20.94 63.72
N THR A 679 -9.26 21.10 65.04
CA THR A 679 -9.02 20.03 66.02
C THR A 679 -9.96 18.83 65.82
N GLN A 680 -11.11 19.05 65.18
CA GLN A 680 -12.07 18.00 64.85
C GLN A 680 -11.54 16.97 63.86
N LEU A 681 -10.53 17.28 63.03
CA LEU A 681 -9.91 16.28 62.13
C LEU A 681 -9.36 15.08 62.91
N PHE A 682 -8.88 15.31 64.14
CA PHE A 682 -8.30 14.27 64.97
C PHE A 682 -9.34 13.33 65.62
N TYR A 683 -10.64 13.59 65.40
CA TYR A 683 -11.70 12.63 65.71
C TYR A 683 -11.74 11.45 64.74
N CYS A 684 -11.11 11.57 63.56
CA CYS A 684 -10.93 10.49 62.58
C CYS A 684 -9.84 9.50 63.01
N ARG A 685 -10.00 8.84 64.17
CA ARG A 685 -8.98 7.96 64.80
C ARG A 685 -8.60 6.71 64.01
N LYS A 686 -9.32 6.40 62.93
CA LYS A 686 -8.98 5.32 61.98
C LYS A 686 -7.99 5.77 60.89
N LEU A 687 -7.68 7.07 60.80
CA LEU A 687 -6.72 7.58 59.82
C LEU A 687 -5.36 6.89 59.95
N ARG A 688 -4.88 6.42 58.80
CA ARG A 688 -3.57 5.78 58.59
C ARG A 688 -2.71 6.61 57.65
N TYR A 689 -3.32 7.31 56.70
CA TYR A 689 -2.64 8.13 55.69
C TYR A 689 -3.21 9.54 55.73
N LEU A 690 -2.35 10.53 55.98
CA LEU A 690 -2.71 11.94 55.97
C LEU A 690 -1.68 12.72 55.15
N ASP A 691 -2.11 13.32 54.04
CA ASP A 691 -1.28 14.19 53.22
C ASP A 691 -1.84 15.62 53.21
N LEU A 692 -1.05 16.54 53.74
CA LEU A 692 -1.31 17.97 53.87
C LEU A 692 -0.21 18.79 53.16
N SER A 693 0.57 18.17 52.28
CA SER A 693 1.70 18.80 51.62
C SER A 693 1.29 19.96 50.69
N HIS A 694 2.16 20.94 50.47
CA HIS A 694 1.91 22.12 49.64
C HIS A 694 0.63 22.86 50.06
N ASN A 695 0.60 23.28 51.32
CA ASN A 695 -0.42 24.17 51.87
C ASN A 695 0.27 25.38 52.54
N ASN A 696 -0.48 26.21 53.26
CA ASN A 696 0.03 27.38 53.98
C ASN A 696 0.02 27.15 55.50
N LEU A 697 0.20 25.90 55.96
CA LEU A 697 0.15 25.55 57.38
C LEU A 697 1.38 26.10 58.12
N THR A 698 1.16 26.72 59.29
CA THR A 698 2.24 27.26 60.15
C THR A 698 2.53 26.40 61.38
N PHE A 699 1.59 25.56 61.81
CA PHE A 699 1.78 24.62 62.91
C PHE A 699 0.92 23.37 62.72
N LEU A 700 1.27 22.29 63.42
CA LEU A 700 0.42 21.12 63.57
C LEU A 700 -0.23 21.13 64.97
N PRO A 701 -1.55 20.92 65.10
CA PRO A 701 -2.20 20.84 66.40
C PRO A 701 -1.71 19.67 67.25
N ALA A 702 -1.64 19.86 68.58
CA ALA A 702 -1.26 18.81 69.55
C ALA A 702 -2.18 17.57 69.49
N ASP A 703 -3.43 17.75 69.09
CA ASP A 703 -4.41 16.68 68.91
C ASP A 703 -3.99 15.62 67.87
N ILE A 704 -2.93 15.85 67.08
CA ILE A 704 -2.34 14.83 66.21
C ILE A 704 -1.94 13.55 66.96
N GLY A 705 -1.58 13.67 68.25
CA GLY A 705 -1.30 12.52 69.11
C GLY A 705 -2.50 11.59 69.31
N LEU A 706 -3.74 12.03 69.01
CA LEU A 706 -4.93 11.18 69.04
C LEU A 706 -4.97 10.17 67.88
N LEU A 707 -4.22 10.40 66.79
CA LEU A 707 -4.18 9.53 65.61
C LEU A 707 -3.19 8.38 65.81
N GLN A 708 -3.45 7.52 66.79
CA GLN A 708 -2.58 6.39 67.16
C GLN A 708 -2.40 5.33 66.04
N ASN A 709 -3.25 5.36 65.02
CA ASN A 709 -3.16 4.47 63.86
C ASN A 709 -2.41 5.07 62.65
N LEU A 710 -1.94 6.31 62.76
CA LEU A 710 -1.27 7.01 61.67
C LEU A 710 0.02 6.28 61.28
N GLN A 711 0.17 5.99 59.98
CA GLN A 711 1.32 5.32 59.40
C GLN A 711 2.11 6.27 58.51
N ASN A 712 1.41 7.08 57.71
CA ASN A 712 2.04 7.99 56.77
C ASN A 712 1.50 9.40 57.01
N LEU A 713 2.41 10.32 57.32
CA LEU A 713 2.13 11.75 57.44
C LEU A 713 3.01 12.52 56.48
N ALA A 714 2.40 13.32 55.62
CA ALA A 714 3.12 14.23 54.74
C ALA A 714 2.63 15.67 54.96
N VAL A 715 3.56 16.56 55.29
CA VAL A 715 3.34 18.00 55.50
C VAL A 715 4.39 18.82 54.76
N THR A 716 4.96 18.25 53.69
CA THR A 716 6.02 18.84 52.88
C THR A 716 5.57 20.17 52.26
N ALA A 717 6.47 21.14 52.08
CA ALA A 717 6.18 22.42 51.44
C ALA A 717 5.05 23.21 52.15
N ASN A 718 5.18 23.36 53.47
CA ASN A 718 4.36 24.24 54.29
C ASN A 718 5.28 25.31 54.94
N ARG A 719 4.81 25.97 56.00
CA ARG A 719 5.59 26.96 56.78
C ARG A 719 5.64 26.56 58.26
N ILE A 720 5.74 25.27 58.54
CA ILE A 720 5.72 24.75 59.91
C ILE A 720 7.04 25.10 60.61
N GLU A 721 6.93 25.79 61.75
CA GLU A 721 8.09 26.26 62.54
C GLU A 721 8.60 25.21 63.52
N ALA A 722 7.70 24.45 64.14
CA ALA A 722 8.03 23.38 65.07
C ALA A 722 7.01 22.24 64.98
N LEU A 723 7.44 21.02 65.32
CA LEU A 723 6.57 19.86 65.44
C LEU A 723 6.08 19.73 66.88
N PRO A 724 4.77 19.49 67.11
CA PRO A 724 4.25 19.28 68.46
C PRO A 724 4.81 17.97 69.04
N PRO A 725 5.17 17.93 70.34
CA PRO A 725 5.69 16.71 70.97
C PRO A 725 4.69 15.55 70.94
N GLU A 726 3.39 15.83 70.78
CA GLU A 726 2.32 14.85 70.65
C GLU A 726 2.40 14.05 69.34
N LEU A 727 3.04 14.57 68.27
CA LEU A 727 3.24 13.82 67.01
C LEU A 727 3.95 12.48 67.24
N PHE A 728 4.89 12.46 68.17
CA PHE A 728 5.69 11.28 68.49
C PHE A 728 4.94 10.25 69.34
N GLN A 729 3.71 10.58 69.78
CA GLN A 729 2.80 9.61 70.39
C GLN A 729 2.20 8.66 69.35
N CYS A 730 2.27 8.97 68.04
CA CYS A 730 1.77 8.13 66.96
C CYS A 730 2.71 6.95 66.66
N ARG A 731 2.71 5.93 67.52
CA ARG A 731 3.66 4.79 67.49
C ARG A 731 3.70 3.96 66.20
N LYS A 732 2.68 4.08 65.34
CA LYS A 732 2.59 3.33 64.07
C LYS A 732 3.16 4.10 62.86
N LEU A 733 3.69 5.30 63.05
CA LEU A 733 4.29 6.08 61.97
C LEU A 733 5.45 5.32 61.33
N ARG A 734 5.42 5.26 60.00
CA ARG A 734 6.40 4.61 59.11
C ARG A 734 7.05 5.64 58.19
N ALA A 735 6.25 6.55 57.64
CA ALA A 735 6.71 7.57 56.72
C ALA A 735 6.34 8.96 57.25
N LEU A 736 7.37 9.80 57.44
CA LEU A 736 7.22 11.16 57.93
C LEU A 736 7.88 12.15 56.96
N HIS A 737 7.08 12.81 56.13
CA HIS A 737 7.57 13.76 55.13
C HIS A 737 7.39 15.21 55.62
N LEU A 738 8.52 15.87 55.90
CA LEU A 738 8.59 17.19 56.53
C LEU A 738 9.34 18.21 55.66
N GLY A 739 9.73 17.84 54.45
CA GLY A 739 10.61 18.67 53.62
C GLY A 739 10.03 20.05 53.28
N ASN A 740 10.87 21.02 52.93
CA ASN A 740 10.50 22.38 52.56
C ASN A 740 9.58 23.06 53.60
N ASN A 741 9.96 22.99 54.88
CA ASN A 741 9.33 23.74 55.97
C ASN A 741 10.36 24.70 56.59
N VAL A 742 10.09 25.25 57.77
CA VAL A 742 11.01 26.14 58.49
C VAL A 742 11.37 25.58 59.88
N LEU A 743 11.45 24.25 59.98
CA LEU A 743 11.80 23.57 61.22
C LEU A 743 13.24 23.93 61.65
N GLN A 744 13.39 24.37 62.89
CA GLN A 744 14.70 24.70 63.49
C GLN A 744 15.36 23.49 64.16
N SER A 745 14.54 22.59 64.72
CA SER A 745 15.00 21.36 65.37
C SER A 745 14.02 20.22 65.12
N LEU A 746 14.54 19.00 65.01
CA LEU A 746 13.73 17.79 65.11
C LEU A 746 13.73 17.32 66.57
N PRO A 747 12.57 17.18 67.24
CA PRO A 747 12.53 16.73 68.63
C PRO A 747 13.18 15.36 68.84
N SER A 748 13.94 15.19 69.93
CA SER A 748 14.59 13.92 70.32
C SER A 748 13.61 12.76 70.45
N ARG A 749 12.35 13.07 70.76
CA ARG A 749 11.23 12.12 70.77
C ARG A 749 10.98 11.44 69.42
N VAL A 750 11.67 11.80 68.33
CA VAL A 750 11.62 11.02 67.09
C VAL A 750 12.09 9.57 67.28
N GLY A 751 13.05 9.32 68.18
CA GLY A 751 13.53 7.96 68.50
C GLY A 751 12.44 7.04 69.05
N GLU A 752 11.38 7.62 69.64
CA GLU A 752 10.22 6.91 70.15
C GLU A 752 9.37 6.24 69.05
N LEU A 753 9.57 6.61 67.77
CA LEU A 753 8.89 6.06 66.60
C LEU A 753 9.63 4.83 66.06
N THR A 754 9.59 3.73 66.80
CA THR A 754 10.33 2.49 66.47
C THR A 754 9.93 1.85 65.13
N ASN A 755 8.76 2.18 64.59
CA ASN A 755 8.26 1.70 63.30
C ASN A 755 8.65 2.59 62.11
N LEU A 756 9.40 3.67 62.33
CA LEU A 756 9.76 4.64 61.31
C LEU A 756 10.74 4.01 60.30
N THR A 757 10.35 4.02 59.02
CA THR A 757 11.15 3.50 57.91
C THR A 757 11.70 4.61 57.02
N GLN A 758 11.00 5.74 56.96
CA GLN A 758 11.34 6.86 56.09
C GLN A 758 11.04 8.20 56.78
N ILE A 759 12.01 9.11 56.75
CA ILE A 759 11.87 10.49 57.20
C ILE A 759 12.53 11.44 56.21
N GLU A 760 11.79 12.45 55.77
CA GLU A 760 12.28 13.45 54.82
C GLU A 760 12.33 14.83 55.48
N LEU A 761 13.54 15.39 55.58
CA LEU A 761 13.84 16.63 56.31
C LEU A 761 14.39 17.74 55.40
N ARG A 762 14.66 17.45 54.13
CA ARG A 762 15.28 18.40 53.18
C ARG A 762 14.55 19.73 53.08
N GLY A 763 15.28 20.83 52.94
CA GLY A 763 14.72 22.16 52.76
C GLY A 763 14.12 22.74 54.05
N ASN A 764 14.58 22.28 55.21
CA ASN A 764 14.30 22.91 56.50
C ASN A 764 15.47 23.80 56.96
N ARG A 765 15.39 24.34 58.17
CA ARG A 765 16.43 25.17 58.80
C ARG A 765 17.02 24.47 60.02
N LEU A 766 17.21 23.16 59.92
CA LEU A 766 17.78 22.35 60.99
C LEU A 766 19.26 22.69 61.14
N GLU A 767 19.75 22.85 62.37
CA GLU A 767 21.19 23.02 62.63
C GLU A 767 21.90 21.68 62.85
N CYS A 768 21.20 20.73 63.47
CA CYS A 768 21.71 19.39 63.74
C CYS A 768 20.58 18.35 63.74
N LEU A 769 20.95 17.07 63.63
CA LEU A 769 20.03 15.95 63.78
C LEU A 769 20.10 15.34 65.19
N PRO A 770 18.96 14.93 65.78
CA PRO A 770 18.93 14.27 67.08
C PRO A 770 19.57 12.88 67.00
N VAL A 771 20.40 12.54 67.99
CA VAL A 771 21.09 11.24 68.08
C VAL A 771 20.12 10.07 68.26
N GLU A 772 18.94 10.38 68.80
CA GLU A 772 17.83 9.45 69.04
C GLU A 772 17.25 8.86 67.75
N LEU A 773 17.59 9.39 66.55
CA LEU A 773 17.29 8.70 65.28
C LEU A 773 17.92 7.30 65.22
N GLY A 774 19.02 7.06 65.93
CA GLY A 774 19.64 5.73 66.06
C GLY A 774 18.80 4.74 66.89
N GLU A 775 17.76 5.19 67.58
CA GLU A 775 16.80 4.34 68.30
C GLU A 775 15.68 3.81 67.39
N CYS A 776 15.59 4.27 66.14
CA CYS A 776 14.64 3.76 65.15
C CYS A 776 15.24 2.56 64.37
N PRO A 777 14.94 1.30 64.74
CA PRO A 777 15.62 0.13 64.17
C PRO A 777 15.29 -0.14 62.70
N LEU A 778 14.18 0.38 62.19
CA LEU A 778 13.76 0.20 60.80
C LEU A 778 14.21 1.34 59.88
N LEU A 779 14.73 2.43 60.45
CA LEU A 779 15.23 3.55 59.67
C LEU A 779 16.61 3.17 59.13
N LYS A 780 16.77 3.30 57.82
CA LYS A 780 18.04 3.08 57.12
C LYS A 780 18.50 4.37 56.45
N ARG A 781 19.74 4.43 56.01
CA ARG A 781 20.30 5.56 55.26
C ARG A 781 19.50 5.90 54.00
N SER A 782 18.88 4.91 53.36
CA SER A 782 17.98 5.12 52.21
C SER A 782 16.64 5.77 52.60
N GLY A 783 16.20 5.60 53.85
CA GLY A 783 14.98 6.18 54.39
C GLY A 783 15.17 7.56 55.04
N LEU A 784 16.40 7.91 55.46
CA LEU A 784 16.74 9.22 56.00
C LEU A 784 17.12 10.18 54.86
N VAL A 785 16.13 10.96 54.41
CA VAL A 785 16.29 11.93 53.33
C VAL A 785 16.56 13.31 53.91
N VAL A 786 17.84 13.65 54.03
CA VAL A 786 18.34 14.92 54.58
C VAL A 786 19.52 15.42 53.75
N GLU A 787 19.94 16.67 53.94
CA GLU A 787 21.19 17.23 53.44
C GLU A 787 22.42 16.53 54.05
N GLU A 788 23.51 16.44 53.29
CA GLU A 788 24.66 15.61 53.67
C GLU A 788 25.47 16.22 54.83
N ASP A 789 25.52 17.55 54.92
CA ASP A 789 26.09 18.29 56.03
C ASP A 789 25.36 17.99 57.35
N LEU A 790 24.02 17.96 57.33
CA LEU A 790 23.22 17.57 58.49
C LEU A 790 23.39 16.10 58.85
N PHE A 791 23.45 15.20 57.86
CA PHE A 791 23.74 13.79 58.13
C PHE A 791 25.09 13.60 58.84
N SER A 792 26.09 14.41 58.49
CA SER A 792 27.43 14.33 59.09
C SER A 792 27.45 14.64 60.60
N THR A 793 26.47 15.42 61.09
CA THR A 793 26.34 15.80 62.52
C THR A 793 26.00 14.63 63.44
N LEU A 794 25.48 13.52 62.88
CA LEU A 794 25.19 12.32 63.66
C LEU A 794 26.49 11.62 64.12
N PRO A 795 26.51 11.03 65.33
CA PRO A 795 27.63 10.23 65.82
C PRO A 795 27.97 9.06 64.88
N PRO A 796 29.25 8.65 64.80
CA PRO A 796 29.67 7.52 63.96
C PRO A 796 28.86 6.24 64.23
N GLU A 797 28.55 5.94 65.49
CA GLU A 797 27.81 4.75 65.90
C GLU A 797 26.37 4.74 65.37
N VAL A 798 25.76 5.91 65.21
CA VAL A 798 24.41 6.06 64.65
C VAL A 798 24.47 5.96 63.13
N LYS A 799 25.52 6.53 62.50
CA LYS A 799 25.73 6.46 61.05
C LYS A 799 26.04 5.05 60.56
N GLU A 800 26.72 4.21 61.34
CA GLU A 800 26.96 2.80 60.98
C GLU A 800 25.71 1.94 61.10
N ARG A 801 24.77 2.29 62.00
CA ARG A 801 23.50 1.56 62.17
C ARG A 801 22.46 1.90 61.11
N LEU A 802 22.49 3.13 60.59
CA LEU A 802 21.64 3.64 59.51
C LEU A 802 22.14 3.20 58.14
#